data_AF-A0A8S1LHY9-F1
#
_entry.id   AF-A0A8S1LHY9-F1
#
_cell.length_a   1.000
_cell.length_b   1.000
_cell.length_c   1.000
_cell.angle_alpha   90.00
_cell.angle_beta   90.00
_cell.angle_gamma   90.00
#
_symmetry.space_group_name_H-M   'P 1'
#
loop_
_entity.id
_entity.type
_entity.pdbx_description
1 polymer ?
#
loop_
_entity_poly.entity_id
_entity_poly.type
_entity_poly.pdbx_seq_one_letter_code
_entity_poly.pdbx_strand_id
1 'polypeptide(L)'
;MSTKRKDIIKLMKTMNIDPSTFSEEDIRQFEQGQVMMSDSESDSMRDSVSIADIENYQQNKHNRGGNNHDTVNMKNNYSSIVGMQEKQIAFLNAEIKRIQAANDADRQRVFANHRIETDKLLSEIKQLKSKMIYQESQLPGIREALAQVRDMLAGLVPEAVYLRLRDMNEKEMPIQDWVLVQVWEIVYPFKKEGEFQKKEILALREELRQITEKHQFLLNDLEHGQKMMVDREEDIRRHKLNYDNARKALELELTKSQEELALLREKGARFDELSRDYKRLEQEKFLLEEKSGFYQNNQSSDKAGDQYKAQDDAKRKGDLLQQDKEYLTKENIQLLEKVKRLEDKLDRTEKEYLEAKNQAQEYLFQLLNSKTDQTQAYEKRIYSEIADLKEKHHHELEIAKQNLVDIYETQIKFLKDAKEEIQLRKDNLEGQVKEKQTLYDHLLIDYRNLQRKLDGDLSEQRIQLRLKVEELDRVQNIYEDTLANLKATKHENEMLREKINVLKAEYYKCQVEAKEQMSNINAQLQVAKEQLTNYEGIEREIDDAIMKSAGNDYDAMNPLLGFMGTVPTSSKRRIQQALNLAQRLQAKQRESEELQKQLREKQSEIERLQEETKLQRDVLDKTHQPHSYLVAHIEEKDREILKYKSLLKKLDQDYMILKAENEDIANRFMRAEEDLQRLRIKRQNLQNIQNILIGIATGSQNDMRQNLRSAINEMSEALNTKTYIDPQSAQQRKGGAQNSQQKEQEGPTWYSKLKQKQNK
;
A
#
# COMPACT_ATOMS: atom_id res chain seq x y z
N MET A 1 -40.99 -34.56 3.67
CA MET A 1 -40.53 -34.16 2.31
C MET A 1 -41.70 -34.27 1.35
N SER A 2 -41.82 -33.33 0.41
CA SER A 2 -42.71 -33.43 -0.76
C SER A 2 -42.35 -34.64 -1.62
N THR A 3 -43.32 -35.22 -2.34
CA THR A 3 -43.09 -36.29 -3.32
C THR A 3 -42.13 -35.81 -4.41
N LYS A 4 -42.38 -34.60 -4.94
CA LYS A 4 -41.53 -33.94 -5.94
C LYS A 4 -40.04 -33.88 -5.53
N ARG A 5 -39.75 -33.59 -4.25
CA ARG A 5 -38.36 -33.55 -3.75
C ARG A 5 -37.64 -34.89 -3.90
N LYS A 6 -38.35 -36.01 -3.68
CA LYS A 6 -37.78 -37.35 -3.86
C LYS A 6 -37.51 -37.64 -5.33
N ASP A 7 -38.42 -37.24 -6.22
CA ASP A 7 -38.28 -37.49 -7.66
C ASP A 7 -37.17 -36.64 -8.29
N ILE A 8 -37.03 -35.36 -7.89
CA ILE A 8 -35.91 -34.49 -8.29
C ILE A 8 -34.57 -35.05 -7.81
N ILE A 9 -34.45 -35.45 -6.54
CA ILE A 9 -33.23 -36.05 -6.00
C ILE A 9 -32.90 -37.38 -6.69
N LYS A 10 -33.92 -38.16 -7.08
CA LYS A 10 -33.75 -39.40 -7.86
C LYS A 10 -33.25 -39.09 -9.28
N LEU A 11 -33.78 -38.05 -9.92
CA LEU A 11 -33.37 -37.60 -11.26
C LEU A 11 -31.92 -37.08 -11.27
N MET A 12 -31.54 -36.25 -10.30
CA MET A 12 -30.15 -35.78 -10.12
C MET A 12 -29.18 -36.96 -9.97
N LYS A 13 -29.54 -37.97 -9.18
CA LYS A 13 -28.74 -39.20 -9.03
C LYS A 13 -28.64 -40.03 -10.31
N THR A 14 -29.69 -40.10 -11.14
CA THR A 14 -29.60 -40.74 -12.46
C THR A 14 -28.78 -39.96 -13.48
N MET A 15 -28.59 -38.65 -13.28
CA MET A 15 -27.69 -37.79 -14.07
C MET A 15 -26.28 -37.69 -13.45
N ASN A 16 -25.99 -38.48 -12.41
CA ASN A 16 -24.72 -38.50 -11.68
C ASN A 16 -24.33 -37.15 -11.03
N ILE A 17 -25.31 -36.31 -10.71
CA ILE A 17 -25.14 -35.01 -10.04
C ILE A 17 -25.37 -35.20 -8.53
N ASP A 18 -24.41 -34.76 -7.70
CA ASP A 18 -24.52 -34.88 -6.23
C ASP A 18 -25.50 -33.82 -5.67
N PRO A 19 -26.62 -34.22 -5.02
CA PRO A 19 -27.59 -33.29 -4.46
C PRO A 19 -27.06 -32.39 -3.34
N SER A 20 -25.88 -32.67 -2.77
CA SER A 20 -25.23 -31.82 -1.76
C SER A 20 -24.53 -30.57 -2.34
N THR A 21 -24.41 -30.49 -3.66
CA THR A 21 -23.84 -29.31 -4.36
C THR A 21 -24.81 -28.13 -4.50
N PHE A 22 -26.10 -28.34 -4.18
CA PHE A 22 -27.15 -27.32 -4.22
C PHE A 22 -27.60 -26.93 -2.81
N SER A 23 -27.93 -25.65 -2.62
CA SER A 23 -28.51 -25.17 -1.36
C SER A 23 -29.97 -25.65 -1.20
N GLU A 24 -30.49 -25.60 0.02
CA GLU A 24 -31.90 -25.91 0.25
C GLU A 24 -32.86 -24.87 -0.38
N GLU A 25 -32.37 -23.67 -0.73
CA GLU A 25 -33.14 -22.67 -1.48
C GLU A 25 -33.20 -23.03 -2.97
N ASP A 26 -32.12 -23.53 -3.57
CA ASP A 26 -32.11 -23.98 -4.98
C ASP A 26 -33.05 -25.18 -5.17
N ILE A 27 -33.02 -26.14 -4.24
CA ILE A 27 -33.92 -27.30 -4.24
C ILE A 27 -35.39 -26.87 -4.14
N ARG A 28 -35.70 -25.77 -3.43
CA ARG A 28 -37.05 -25.18 -3.40
C ARG A 28 -37.45 -24.52 -4.72
N GLN A 29 -36.53 -23.84 -5.41
CA GLN A 29 -36.80 -23.26 -6.73
C GLN A 29 -37.13 -24.37 -7.75
N PHE A 30 -36.40 -25.49 -7.73
CA PHE A 30 -36.72 -26.68 -8.53
C PHE A 30 -38.08 -27.31 -8.14
N GLU A 31 -38.47 -27.35 -6.86
CA GLU A 31 -39.80 -27.83 -6.44
C GLU A 31 -40.96 -26.93 -6.94
N GLN A 32 -40.71 -25.62 -7.09
CA GLN A 32 -41.68 -24.63 -7.53
C GLN A 32 -41.74 -24.45 -9.06
N GLY A 33 -40.75 -24.97 -9.80
CA GLY A 33 -40.70 -24.92 -11.27
C GLY A 33 -40.27 -23.56 -11.85
N GLN A 34 -39.77 -22.64 -11.02
CA GLN A 34 -39.19 -21.38 -11.48
C GLN A 34 -37.71 -21.55 -11.79
N VAL A 35 -37.41 -22.07 -12.98
CA VAL A 35 -36.04 -22.05 -13.53
C VAL A 35 -35.85 -20.75 -14.31
N MET A 36 -35.30 -19.74 -13.65
CA MET A 36 -34.84 -18.52 -14.31
C MET A 36 -33.48 -18.79 -14.97
N MET A 37 -33.50 -19.30 -16.20
CA MET A 37 -32.30 -19.30 -17.05
C MET A 37 -31.90 -17.85 -17.30
N SER A 38 -30.63 -17.51 -17.11
CA SER A 38 -30.10 -16.21 -17.51
C SER A 38 -29.84 -16.22 -19.02
N ASP A 39 -30.78 -15.72 -19.81
CA ASP A 39 -30.66 -15.67 -21.27
C ASP A 39 -29.44 -14.85 -21.71
N SER A 40 -28.41 -15.54 -22.20
CA SER A 40 -27.31 -14.94 -22.96
C SER A 40 -27.73 -14.78 -24.42
N GLU A 41 -27.74 -13.54 -24.93
CA GLU A 41 -28.21 -13.22 -26.28
C GLU A 41 -27.39 -13.92 -27.39
N SER A 42 -28.00 -14.82 -28.18
CA SER A 42 -27.72 -14.99 -29.63
C SER A 42 -28.65 -16.00 -30.34
N ASP A 43 -28.88 -15.73 -31.63
CA ASP A 43 -29.47 -16.57 -32.69
C ASP A 43 -30.71 -17.45 -32.41
N SER A 44 -31.87 -16.88 -32.76
CA SER A 44 -33.05 -17.66 -33.14
C SER A 44 -32.90 -18.22 -34.57
N MET A 45 -32.28 -19.39 -34.72
CA MET A 45 -32.35 -20.14 -35.98
C MET A 45 -33.78 -20.69 -36.21
N ARG A 46 -34.24 -20.64 -37.45
CA ARG A 46 -35.62 -21.01 -37.84
C ARG A 46 -35.88 -22.51 -37.76
N ASP A 47 -36.93 -22.89 -37.05
CA ASP A 47 -37.59 -24.19 -37.25
C ASP A 47 -38.34 -24.27 -38.58
N SER A 48 -38.44 -25.50 -39.12
CA SER A 48 -39.10 -25.79 -40.39
C SER A 48 -40.63 -25.87 -40.26
N VAL A 49 -41.35 -25.03 -40.99
CA VAL A 49 -42.81 -25.13 -41.14
C VAL A 49 -43.16 -26.25 -42.12
N SER A 50 -44.01 -27.19 -41.69
CA SER A 50 -44.58 -28.23 -42.56
C SER A 50 -45.65 -27.64 -43.47
N ILE A 51 -45.74 -28.15 -44.71
CA ILE A 51 -46.70 -27.67 -45.73
C ILE A 51 -48.16 -28.11 -45.41
N ALA A 52 -48.38 -28.95 -44.38
CA ALA A 52 -49.68 -29.48 -44.01
C ALA A 52 -50.65 -28.48 -43.33
N ASP A 53 -50.16 -27.43 -42.66
CA ASP A 53 -51.00 -26.56 -41.80
C ASP A 53 -51.71 -25.41 -42.53
N ILE A 54 -51.54 -25.28 -43.85
CA ILE A 54 -51.99 -24.11 -44.62
C ILE A 54 -53.51 -24.14 -44.89
N GLU A 55 -54.13 -25.31 -44.99
CA GLU A 55 -55.53 -25.43 -45.44
C GLU A 55 -56.57 -25.11 -44.33
N ASN A 56 -56.27 -25.40 -43.06
CA ASN A 56 -57.19 -25.14 -41.94
C ASN A 56 -57.31 -23.65 -41.55
N TYR A 57 -56.50 -22.76 -42.12
CA TYR A 57 -56.44 -21.36 -41.70
C TYR A 57 -57.54 -20.45 -42.27
N GLN A 58 -58.36 -20.93 -43.23
CA GLN A 58 -59.32 -20.06 -43.94
C GLN A 58 -60.68 -19.89 -43.24
N GLN A 59 -61.13 -20.85 -42.42
CA GLN A 59 -62.48 -20.77 -41.81
C GLN A 59 -62.57 -19.90 -40.55
N ASN A 60 -61.46 -19.67 -39.82
CA ASN A 60 -61.51 -19.08 -38.48
C ASN A 60 -61.28 -17.54 -38.45
N LYS A 61 -61.69 -16.84 -39.51
CA LYS A 61 -61.42 -15.40 -39.72
C LYS A 61 -62.41 -14.44 -39.02
N HIS A 62 -63.49 -14.96 -38.45
CA HIS A 62 -64.57 -14.14 -37.85
C HIS A 62 -64.47 -13.91 -36.33
N ASN A 63 -63.45 -14.44 -35.64
CA ASN A 63 -63.33 -14.35 -34.17
C ASN A 63 -62.01 -13.73 -33.66
N ARG A 64 -61.31 -12.94 -34.50
CA ARG A 64 -60.03 -12.26 -34.14
C ARG A 64 -60.17 -10.76 -33.84
N GLY A 65 -61.32 -10.35 -33.28
CA GLY A 65 -61.54 -8.96 -32.86
C GLY A 65 -60.72 -8.54 -31.63
N GLY A 66 -60.56 -9.45 -30.65
CA GLY A 66 -59.85 -9.15 -29.39
C GLY A 66 -58.35 -9.00 -29.54
N ASN A 67 -57.66 -10.01 -30.09
CA ASN A 67 -56.19 -10.10 -30.10
C ASN A 67 -55.47 -8.92 -30.78
N ASN A 68 -56.14 -8.16 -31.65
CA ASN A 68 -55.57 -6.94 -32.24
C ASN A 68 -55.38 -5.82 -31.21
N HIS A 69 -56.18 -5.75 -30.14
CA HIS A 69 -56.01 -4.74 -29.10
C HIS A 69 -54.84 -5.10 -28.18
N ASP A 70 -54.75 -6.36 -27.75
CA ASP A 70 -53.66 -6.83 -26.88
C ASP A 70 -52.30 -6.78 -27.57
N THR A 71 -52.23 -7.13 -28.86
CA THR A 71 -50.97 -7.02 -29.63
C THR A 71 -50.55 -5.56 -29.87
N VAL A 72 -51.50 -4.63 -30.05
CA VAL A 72 -51.20 -3.19 -30.11
C VAL A 72 -50.73 -2.66 -28.75
N ASN A 73 -51.38 -3.04 -27.65
CA ASN A 73 -50.99 -2.62 -26.30
C ASN A 73 -49.60 -3.19 -25.91
N MET A 74 -49.33 -4.47 -26.23
CA MET A 74 -47.99 -5.05 -26.08
C MET A 74 -46.95 -4.33 -26.94
N LYS A 75 -47.24 -4.02 -28.21
CA LYS A 75 -46.34 -3.27 -29.08
C LYS A 75 -46.06 -1.86 -28.55
N ASN A 76 -47.07 -1.18 -28.00
CA ASN A 76 -46.90 0.14 -27.37
C ASN A 76 -46.04 0.05 -26.09
N ASN A 77 -46.23 -0.99 -25.27
CA ASN A 77 -45.40 -1.25 -24.09
C ASN A 77 -43.94 -1.52 -24.47
N TYR A 78 -43.68 -2.40 -25.45
CA TYR A 78 -42.31 -2.63 -25.96
C TYR A 78 -41.71 -1.36 -26.57
N SER A 79 -42.47 -0.57 -27.34
CA SER A 79 -41.99 0.70 -27.87
C SER A 79 -41.65 1.72 -26.77
N SER A 80 -42.37 1.70 -25.65
CA SER A 80 -42.07 2.53 -24.47
C SER A 80 -40.80 2.04 -23.74
N ILE A 81 -40.63 0.72 -23.59
CA ILE A 81 -39.43 0.10 -22.99
C ILE A 81 -38.19 0.42 -23.84
N VAL A 82 -38.25 0.20 -25.16
CA VAL A 82 -37.18 0.56 -26.09
C VAL A 82 -36.89 2.07 -26.02
N GLY A 83 -37.91 2.93 -26.06
CA GLY A 83 -37.73 4.38 -25.91
C GLY A 83 -37.21 4.85 -24.54
N MET A 84 -37.23 4.00 -23.51
CA MET A 84 -36.54 4.23 -22.23
C MET A 84 -35.10 3.70 -22.27
N GLN A 85 -34.86 2.53 -22.87
CA GLN A 85 -33.53 1.97 -23.07
C GLN A 85 -32.66 2.86 -23.98
N GLU A 86 -33.21 3.41 -25.07
CA GLU A 86 -32.56 4.39 -25.94
C GLU A 86 -32.13 5.65 -25.19
N LYS A 87 -32.99 6.16 -24.29
CA LYS A 87 -32.66 7.31 -23.42
C LYS A 87 -31.57 6.97 -22.42
N GLN A 88 -31.60 5.77 -21.85
CA GLN A 88 -30.55 5.30 -20.94
C GLN A 88 -29.21 5.12 -21.67
N ILE A 89 -29.22 4.58 -22.89
CA ILE A 89 -28.04 4.47 -23.76
C ILE A 89 -27.51 5.85 -24.14
N ALA A 90 -28.39 6.82 -24.47
CA ALA A 90 -27.99 8.19 -24.75
C ALA A 90 -27.37 8.88 -23.52
N PHE A 91 -27.92 8.66 -22.32
CA PHE A 91 -27.37 9.16 -21.06
C PHE A 91 -25.99 8.56 -20.77
N LEU A 92 -25.85 7.23 -20.85
CA LEU A 92 -24.57 6.54 -20.62
C LEU A 92 -23.50 6.97 -21.64
N ASN A 93 -23.86 7.16 -22.91
CA ASN A 93 -22.94 7.69 -23.93
C ASN A 93 -22.53 9.15 -23.67
N ALA A 94 -23.41 9.98 -23.11
CA ALA A 94 -23.06 11.34 -22.70
C ALA A 94 -22.09 11.33 -21.51
N GLU A 95 -22.29 10.43 -20.54
CA GLU A 95 -21.42 10.29 -19.38
C GLU A 95 -20.05 9.69 -19.72
N ILE A 96 -19.99 8.70 -20.61
CA ILE A 96 -18.73 8.18 -21.17
C ILE A 96 -17.93 9.32 -21.85
N LYS A 97 -18.59 10.19 -22.63
CA LYS A 97 -17.93 11.34 -23.26
C LYS A 97 -17.43 12.38 -22.25
N ARG A 98 -18.14 12.60 -21.14
CA ARG A 98 -17.67 13.45 -20.02
C ARG A 98 -16.43 12.87 -19.36
N ILE A 99 -16.45 11.57 -19.05
CA ILE A 99 -15.32 10.86 -18.42
C ILE A 99 -14.10 10.84 -19.35
N GLN A 100 -14.29 10.66 -20.66
CA GLN A 100 -13.22 10.78 -21.66
C GLN A 100 -12.62 12.20 -21.68
N ALA A 101 -13.46 13.24 -21.76
CA ALA A 101 -12.98 14.63 -21.75
C ALA A 101 -12.25 15.01 -20.45
N ALA A 102 -12.70 14.51 -19.30
CA ALA A 102 -12.01 14.68 -18.02
C ALA A 102 -10.64 13.98 -17.99
N ASN A 103 -10.58 12.71 -18.41
CA ASN A 103 -9.34 11.94 -18.48
C ASN A 103 -8.30 12.57 -19.41
N ASP A 104 -8.72 13.10 -20.57
CA ASP A 104 -7.80 13.76 -21.50
C ASP A 104 -7.35 15.14 -21.00
N ALA A 105 -8.19 15.88 -20.27
CA ALA A 105 -7.78 17.11 -19.58
C ALA A 105 -6.76 16.84 -18.45
N ASP A 106 -6.96 15.80 -17.65
CA ASP A 106 -6.01 15.44 -16.59
C ASP A 106 -4.72 14.81 -17.15
N ARG A 107 -4.77 14.07 -18.27
CA ARG A 107 -3.57 13.69 -19.03
C ARG A 107 -2.77 14.92 -19.48
N GLN A 108 -3.43 15.92 -20.07
CA GLN A 108 -2.75 17.16 -20.47
C GLN A 108 -2.13 17.90 -19.28
N ARG A 109 -2.80 17.93 -18.12
CA ARG A 109 -2.24 18.48 -16.87
C ARG A 109 -1.02 17.71 -16.38
N VAL A 110 -1.05 16.37 -16.39
CA VAL A 110 0.10 15.53 -16.01
C VAL A 110 1.29 15.76 -16.94
N PHE A 111 1.07 15.82 -18.26
CA PHE A 111 2.14 16.15 -19.21
C PHE A 111 2.70 17.57 -19.02
N ALA A 112 1.84 18.56 -18.76
CA ALA A 112 2.27 19.93 -18.48
C ALA A 112 3.11 20.03 -17.19
N ASN A 113 2.65 19.38 -16.11
CA ASN A 113 3.37 19.34 -14.84
C ASN A 113 4.72 18.60 -14.98
N HIS A 114 4.77 17.46 -15.66
CA HIS A 114 6.01 16.73 -15.90
C HIS A 114 7.02 17.57 -16.73
N ARG A 115 6.54 18.31 -17.74
CA ARG A 115 7.37 19.25 -18.49
C ARG A 115 7.92 20.37 -17.61
N ILE A 116 7.10 20.99 -16.77
CA ILE A 116 7.55 22.03 -15.82
C ILE A 116 8.61 21.46 -14.86
N GLU A 117 8.45 20.23 -14.38
CA GLU A 117 9.43 19.60 -13.47
C GLU A 117 10.75 19.24 -14.17
N THR A 118 10.69 18.75 -15.40
CA THR A 118 11.91 18.50 -16.21
C THR A 118 12.65 19.78 -16.58
N ASP A 119 11.93 20.87 -16.91
CA ASP A 119 12.52 22.19 -17.13
C ASP A 119 13.17 22.77 -15.86
N LYS A 120 12.57 22.59 -14.67
CA LYS A 120 13.19 22.92 -13.37
C LYS A 120 14.48 22.12 -13.14
N LEU A 121 14.43 20.79 -13.28
CA LEU A 121 15.58 19.90 -13.06
C LEU A 121 16.73 20.23 -14.03
N LEU A 122 16.42 20.56 -15.29
CA LEU A 122 17.42 21.05 -16.26
C LEU A 122 18.03 22.39 -15.84
N SER A 123 17.27 23.30 -15.23
CA SER A 123 17.78 24.55 -14.66
C SER A 123 18.68 24.29 -13.44
N GLU A 124 18.27 23.41 -12.52
CA GLU A 124 19.06 23.03 -11.35
C GLU A 124 20.37 22.34 -11.74
N ILE A 125 20.35 21.39 -12.68
CA ILE A 125 21.55 20.74 -13.24
C ILE A 125 22.50 21.78 -13.87
N LYS A 126 21.99 22.82 -14.54
CA LYS A 126 22.82 23.92 -15.05
C LYS A 126 23.45 24.73 -13.91
N GLN A 127 22.69 25.06 -12.88
CA GLN A 127 23.21 25.80 -11.71
C GLN A 127 24.26 24.99 -10.94
N LEU A 128 24.02 23.69 -10.74
CA LEU A 128 24.98 22.77 -10.10
C LEU A 128 26.25 22.66 -10.94
N LYS A 129 26.15 22.53 -12.27
CA LYS A 129 27.33 22.55 -13.16
C LYS A 129 28.10 23.87 -13.09
N SER A 130 27.43 25.03 -13.02
CA SER A 130 28.14 26.31 -12.83
C SER A 130 28.82 26.44 -11.46
N LYS A 131 28.20 25.92 -10.40
CA LYS A 131 28.80 25.86 -9.05
C LYS A 131 30.02 24.92 -9.01
N MET A 132 29.91 23.77 -9.67
CA MET A 132 31.00 22.80 -9.82
C MET A 132 32.19 23.42 -10.55
N ILE A 133 31.99 24.01 -11.73
CA ILE A 133 33.05 24.69 -12.51
C ILE A 133 33.68 25.83 -11.70
N TYR A 134 32.88 26.60 -10.95
CA TYR A 134 33.40 27.64 -10.06
C TYR A 134 34.28 27.04 -8.95
N GLN A 135 33.83 25.98 -8.27
CA GLN A 135 34.63 25.30 -7.23
C GLN A 135 35.90 24.66 -7.81
N GLU A 136 35.82 24.04 -8.98
CA GLU A 136 36.97 23.49 -9.71
C GLU A 136 37.99 24.57 -10.09
N SER A 137 37.54 25.79 -10.44
CA SER A 137 38.44 26.93 -10.68
C SER A 137 39.23 27.38 -9.43
N GLN A 138 38.72 27.10 -8.23
CA GLN A 138 39.39 27.40 -6.96
C GLN A 138 40.32 26.26 -6.51
N LEU A 139 40.13 25.03 -6.99
CA LEU A 139 40.95 23.87 -6.60
C LEU A 139 42.46 24.05 -6.83
N PRO A 140 42.97 24.71 -7.90
CA PRO A 140 44.39 24.97 -8.06
C PRO A 140 44.98 25.81 -6.92
N GLY A 141 44.36 26.95 -6.59
CA GLY A 141 44.82 27.83 -5.51
C GLY A 141 44.71 27.17 -4.13
N ILE A 142 43.64 26.41 -3.89
CA ILE A 142 43.50 25.61 -2.65
C ILE A 142 44.56 24.51 -2.58
N ARG A 143 44.89 23.83 -3.69
CA ARG A 143 45.97 22.83 -3.74
C ARG A 143 47.35 23.44 -3.55
N GLU A 144 47.59 24.64 -4.08
CA GLU A 144 48.85 25.36 -3.90
C GLU A 144 49.02 25.83 -2.45
N ALA A 145 47.98 26.42 -1.86
CA ALA A 145 47.96 26.77 -0.43
C ALA A 145 48.12 25.53 0.46
N LEU A 146 47.44 24.42 0.14
CA LEU A 146 47.61 23.15 0.86
C LEU A 146 48.99 22.50 0.62
N ALA A 147 49.65 22.74 -0.52
CA ALA A 147 51.03 22.29 -0.75
C ALA A 147 52.02 23.13 0.08
N GLN A 148 51.87 24.46 0.09
CA GLN A 148 52.66 25.35 0.95
C GLN A 148 52.47 24.99 2.44
N VAL A 149 51.24 24.81 2.89
CA VAL A 149 50.93 24.36 4.26
C VAL A 149 51.50 22.95 4.51
N ARG A 150 51.32 21.99 3.60
CA ARG A 150 51.92 20.64 3.74
C ARG A 150 53.43 20.70 3.87
N ASP A 151 54.10 21.58 3.13
CA ASP A 151 55.56 21.65 3.10
C ASP A 151 56.10 22.42 4.33
N MET A 152 55.35 23.38 4.88
CA MET A 152 55.56 23.91 6.24
C MET A 152 55.36 22.82 7.31
N LEU A 153 54.33 21.97 7.16
CA LEU A 153 54.00 20.89 8.09
C LEU A 153 54.94 19.68 7.98
N ALA A 154 55.63 19.50 6.85
CA ALA A 154 56.56 18.40 6.62
C ALA A 154 57.82 18.48 7.50
N GLY A 155 58.13 19.66 8.03
CA GLY A 155 59.20 19.88 9.00
C GLY A 155 58.82 19.63 10.47
N LEU A 156 57.58 19.23 10.79
CA LEU A 156 57.18 19.07 12.18
C LEU A 156 57.81 17.86 12.88
N VAL A 157 58.05 18.07 14.16
CA VAL A 157 58.64 17.12 15.11
C VAL A 157 57.80 15.84 15.22
N PRO A 158 58.42 14.64 15.14
CA PRO A 158 57.72 13.38 15.34
C PRO A 158 57.04 13.27 16.71
N GLU A 159 55.90 12.59 16.76
CA GLU A 159 55.09 12.38 17.98
C GLU A 159 55.90 11.79 19.16
N ALA A 160 56.85 10.90 18.86
CA ALA A 160 57.77 10.34 19.86
C ALA A 160 58.74 11.36 20.50
N VAL A 161 59.01 12.48 19.82
CA VAL A 161 59.85 13.57 20.33
C VAL A 161 58.99 14.60 21.08
N TYR A 162 57.78 14.91 20.61
CA TYR A 162 56.81 15.70 21.38
C TYR A 162 56.53 15.06 22.75
N LEU A 163 56.21 13.76 22.79
CA LEU A 163 55.96 13.03 24.04
C LEU A 163 57.16 13.09 24.99
N ARG A 164 58.39 13.02 24.46
CA ARG A 164 59.63 13.14 25.23
C ARG A 164 59.84 14.54 25.81
N LEU A 165 59.51 15.59 25.06
CA LEU A 165 59.69 16.97 25.50
C LEU A 165 58.59 17.42 26.49
N ARG A 166 57.34 16.99 26.27
CA ARG A 166 56.20 17.29 27.16
C ARG A 166 56.42 16.79 28.60
N ASP A 167 57.15 15.70 28.76
CA ASP A 167 57.45 15.09 30.07
C ASP A 167 58.69 15.71 30.76
N MET A 168 59.28 16.77 30.18
CA MET A 168 60.37 17.55 30.80
C MET A 168 59.84 18.80 31.52
N ASN A 169 60.55 19.22 32.56
CA ASN A 169 60.13 20.30 33.46
C ASN A 169 60.22 21.66 32.74
N GLU A 170 59.11 22.43 32.68
CA GLU A 170 59.04 23.68 31.88
C GLU A 170 60.16 24.70 32.17
N LYS A 171 60.66 24.73 33.41
CA LYS A 171 61.72 25.66 33.85
C LYS A 171 63.13 25.29 33.40
N GLU A 172 63.31 24.10 32.84
CA GLU A 172 64.59 23.57 32.37
C GLU A 172 64.59 23.33 30.84
N MET A 173 63.46 23.58 30.18
CA MET A 173 63.28 23.35 28.74
C MET A 173 63.91 24.48 27.90
N PRO A 174 64.75 24.18 26.89
CA PRO A 174 65.21 25.18 25.94
C PRO A 174 64.04 25.83 25.18
N ILE A 175 64.16 27.13 24.90
CA ILE A 175 63.09 27.91 24.21
C ILE A 175 62.73 27.29 22.85
N GLN A 176 63.70 26.70 22.15
CA GLN A 176 63.46 25.99 20.90
C GLN A 176 62.55 24.77 21.10
N ASP A 177 62.84 23.92 22.09
CA ASP A 177 62.03 22.74 22.40
C ASP A 177 60.62 23.11 22.89
N TRP A 178 60.49 24.18 23.68
CA TRP A 178 59.19 24.70 24.12
C TRP A 178 58.32 25.17 22.94
N VAL A 179 58.91 25.91 21.98
CA VAL A 179 58.22 26.30 20.75
C VAL A 179 57.81 25.06 19.93
N LEU A 180 58.64 24.02 19.89
CA LEU A 180 58.31 22.77 19.17
C LEU A 180 57.14 22.01 19.84
N VAL A 181 57.07 21.99 21.17
CA VAL A 181 55.91 21.46 21.91
C VAL A 181 54.63 22.25 21.56
N GLN A 182 54.65 23.58 21.68
CA GLN A 182 53.49 24.42 21.41
C GLN A 182 53.02 24.36 19.94
N VAL A 183 53.95 24.35 18.98
CA VAL A 183 53.62 24.18 17.55
C VAL A 183 53.01 22.80 17.29
N TRP A 184 53.48 21.75 17.95
CA TRP A 184 52.89 20.41 17.84
C TRP A 184 51.46 20.37 18.41
N GLU A 185 51.23 20.95 19.59
CA GLU A 185 49.89 21.00 20.22
C GLU A 185 48.86 21.78 19.40
N ILE A 186 49.28 22.87 18.74
CA ILE A 186 48.43 23.64 17.83
C ILE A 186 48.14 22.86 16.52
N VAL A 187 49.13 22.15 15.97
CA VAL A 187 49.02 21.49 14.66
C VAL A 187 48.36 20.11 14.71
N TYR A 188 48.62 19.32 15.76
CA TYR A 188 48.16 17.94 15.85
C TYR A 188 46.63 17.76 15.75
N PRO A 189 45.77 18.63 16.33
CA PRO A 189 44.32 18.59 16.12
C PRO A 189 43.94 18.68 14.63
N PHE A 190 44.52 19.63 13.88
CA PHE A 190 44.26 19.78 12.44
C PHE A 190 44.80 18.61 11.61
N LYS A 191 45.94 18.03 12.00
CA LYS A 191 46.47 16.80 11.38
C LYS A 191 45.52 15.62 11.58
N LYS A 192 45.04 15.43 12.81
CA LYS A 192 44.11 14.35 13.19
C LYS A 192 42.75 14.50 12.49
N GLU A 193 42.24 15.73 12.41
CA GLU A 193 41.03 16.07 11.65
C GLU A 193 41.21 15.78 10.15
N GLY A 194 42.35 16.19 9.57
CA GLY A 194 42.69 15.88 8.18
C GLY A 194 42.90 14.38 7.89
N GLU A 195 43.17 13.54 8.91
CA GLU A 195 43.14 12.08 8.79
C GLU A 195 41.74 11.48 8.96
N PHE A 196 40.88 12.10 9.77
CA PHE A 196 39.47 11.72 9.88
C PHE A 196 38.73 11.98 8.55
N GLN A 197 38.84 13.19 8.01
CA GLN A 197 38.25 13.58 6.72
C GLN A 197 38.74 12.71 5.55
N LYS A 198 40.00 12.25 5.57
CA LYS A 198 40.51 11.29 4.57
C LYS A 198 39.83 9.92 4.67
N LYS A 199 39.54 9.44 5.89
CA LYS A 199 38.82 8.17 6.10
C LYS A 199 37.37 8.30 5.67
N GLU A 200 36.73 9.42 5.97
CA GLU A 200 35.36 9.75 5.53
C GLU A 200 35.26 9.84 4.00
N ILE A 201 36.19 10.54 3.33
CA ILE A 201 36.26 10.59 1.85
C ILE A 201 36.45 9.20 1.23
N LEU A 202 37.19 8.30 1.88
CA LEU A 202 37.35 6.91 1.41
C LEU A 202 36.06 6.09 1.61
N ALA A 203 35.38 6.24 2.75
CA ALA A 203 34.09 5.59 3.01
C ALA A 203 33.01 6.04 2.00
N LEU A 204 32.84 7.35 1.81
CA LEU A 204 31.88 7.92 0.86
C LEU A 204 32.16 7.50 -0.59
N ARG A 205 33.43 7.29 -0.96
CA ARG A 205 33.80 6.75 -2.30
C ARG A 205 33.43 5.28 -2.46
N GLU A 206 33.58 4.48 -1.41
CA GLU A 206 33.20 3.06 -1.41
C GLU A 206 31.66 2.89 -1.40
N GLU A 207 30.94 3.72 -0.65
CA GLU A 207 29.47 3.81 -0.73
C GLU A 207 29.01 4.22 -2.13
N LEU A 208 29.62 5.23 -2.74
CA LEU A 208 29.34 5.65 -4.12
C LEU A 208 29.58 4.50 -5.13
N ARG A 209 30.66 3.72 -4.96
CA ARG A 209 30.94 2.53 -5.78
C ARG A 209 29.83 1.49 -5.63
N GLN A 210 29.45 1.13 -4.40
CA GLN A 210 28.39 0.16 -4.14
C GLN A 210 27.01 0.62 -4.65
N ILE A 211 26.69 1.92 -4.57
CA ILE A 211 25.47 2.50 -5.13
C ILE A 211 25.50 2.43 -6.67
N THR A 212 26.65 2.71 -7.29
CA THR A 212 26.82 2.63 -8.75
C THR A 212 26.65 1.19 -9.25
N GLU A 213 27.23 0.21 -8.57
CA GLU A 213 27.10 -1.21 -8.90
C GLU A 213 25.66 -1.72 -8.72
N LYS A 214 24.96 -1.30 -7.65
CA LYS A 214 23.53 -1.59 -7.46
C LYS A 214 22.66 -0.94 -8.56
N HIS A 215 22.95 0.30 -8.95
CA HIS A 215 22.23 0.99 -10.02
C HIS A 215 22.42 0.29 -11.38
N GLN A 216 23.65 -0.14 -11.70
CA GLN A 216 23.95 -0.85 -12.93
C GLN A 216 23.32 -2.26 -12.96
N PHE A 217 23.27 -2.96 -11.82
CA PHE A 217 22.51 -4.21 -11.70
C PHE A 217 21.01 -4.01 -11.97
N LEU A 218 20.38 -2.99 -11.36
CA LEU A 218 18.97 -2.68 -11.57
C LEU A 218 18.64 -2.24 -13.00
N LEU A 219 19.57 -1.57 -13.69
CA LEU A 219 19.46 -1.27 -15.12
C LEU A 219 19.43 -2.56 -15.97
N ASN A 220 20.37 -3.47 -15.74
CA ASN A 220 20.45 -4.74 -16.48
C ASN A 220 19.20 -5.62 -16.24
N ASP A 221 18.68 -5.66 -15.01
CA ASP A 221 17.46 -6.40 -14.65
C ASP A 221 16.21 -5.79 -15.31
N LEU A 222 16.13 -4.46 -15.37
CA LEU A 222 15.06 -3.73 -16.07
C LEU A 222 15.12 -3.94 -17.60
N GLU A 223 16.30 -3.93 -18.21
CA GLU A 223 16.47 -4.26 -19.64
C GLU A 223 16.09 -5.73 -19.92
N HIS A 224 16.46 -6.66 -19.04
CA HIS A 224 16.07 -8.07 -19.15
C HIS A 224 14.54 -8.25 -19.05
N GLY A 225 13.91 -7.61 -18.06
CA GLY A 225 12.46 -7.60 -17.89
C GLY A 225 11.72 -6.99 -19.08
N GLN A 226 12.22 -5.88 -19.65
CA GLN A 226 11.68 -5.30 -20.88
C GLN A 226 11.77 -6.27 -22.06
N LYS A 227 12.91 -6.95 -22.24
CA LYS A 227 13.07 -7.95 -23.30
C LYS A 227 12.08 -9.12 -23.15
N MET A 228 11.93 -9.67 -21.94
CA MET A 228 10.98 -10.75 -21.65
C MET A 228 9.51 -10.33 -21.91
N MET A 229 9.17 -9.05 -21.71
CA MET A 229 7.86 -8.53 -22.10
C MET A 229 7.68 -8.45 -23.61
N VAL A 230 8.69 -7.99 -24.37
CA VAL A 230 8.66 -7.96 -25.84
C VAL A 230 8.55 -9.36 -26.44
N ASP A 231 9.35 -10.31 -25.96
CA ASP A 231 9.31 -11.71 -26.40
C ASP A 231 7.91 -12.34 -26.12
N ARG A 232 7.29 -12.01 -24.98
CA ARG A 232 5.92 -12.45 -24.65
C ARG A 232 4.86 -11.78 -25.53
N GLU A 233 5.02 -10.51 -25.89
CA GLU A 233 4.12 -9.83 -26.84
C GLU A 233 4.23 -10.41 -28.25
N GLU A 234 5.43 -10.80 -28.69
CA GLU A 234 5.63 -11.54 -29.95
C GLU A 234 4.85 -12.86 -29.95
N ASP A 235 4.98 -13.67 -28.89
CA ASP A 235 4.30 -14.97 -28.83
C ASP A 235 2.78 -14.83 -28.74
N ILE A 236 2.25 -13.86 -27.98
CA ILE A 236 0.81 -13.54 -28.00
C ILE A 236 0.35 -13.14 -29.41
N ARG A 237 1.17 -12.37 -30.16
CA ARG A 237 0.89 -11.97 -31.54
C ARG A 237 0.90 -13.16 -32.51
N ARG A 238 1.84 -14.10 -32.34
CA ARG A 238 1.93 -15.37 -33.09
C ARG A 238 0.73 -16.28 -32.79
N HIS A 239 0.40 -16.49 -31.53
CA HIS A 239 -0.78 -17.27 -31.12
C HIS A 239 -2.08 -16.67 -31.68
N LYS A 240 -2.27 -15.35 -31.59
CA LYS A 240 -3.45 -14.68 -32.17
C LYS A 240 -3.54 -14.92 -33.69
N LEU A 241 -2.44 -14.76 -34.42
CA LEU A 241 -2.40 -15.01 -35.86
C LEU A 241 -2.75 -16.47 -36.20
N ASN A 242 -2.28 -17.43 -35.41
CA ASN A 242 -2.62 -18.85 -35.57
C ASN A 242 -4.11 -19.11 -35.29
N TYR A 243 -4.70 -18.51 -34.26
CA TYR A 243 -6.14 -18.60 -34.00
C TYR A 243 -7.00 -17.96 -35.11
N ASP A 244 -6.62 -16.77 -35.60
CA ASP A 244 -7.32 -16.10 -36.71
C ASP A 244 -7.22 -16.91 -38.02
N ASN A 245 -6.11 -17.62 -38.25
CA ASN A 245 -5.96 -18.52 -39.40
C ASN A 245 -6.78 -19.82 -39.23
N ALA A 246 -6.77 -20.43 -38.04
CA ALA A 246 -7.59 -21.61 -37.74
C ALA A 246 -9.10 -21.31 -37.84
N ARG A 247 -9.54 -20.15 -37.35
CA ARG A 247 -10.93 -19.69 -37.50
C ARG A 247 -11.33 -19.58 -38.98
N LYS A 248 -10.51 -18.93 -39.82
CA LYS A 248 -10.76 -18.83 -41.27
C LYS A 248 -10.82 -20.19 -41.97
N ALA A 249 -10.01 -21.17 -41.53
CA ALA A 249 -10.05 -22.52 -42.07
C ALA A 249 -11.39 -23.21 -41.74
N LEU A 250 -11.86 -23.10 -40.49
CA LEU A 250 -13.15 -23.63 -40.05
C LEU A 250 -14.34 -22.90 -40.72
N GLU A 251 -14.25 -21.60 -40.94
CA GLU A 251 -15.24 -20.82 -41.70
C GLU A 251 -15.33 -21.29 -43.17
N LEU A 252 -14.18 -21.63 -43.78
CA LEU A 252 -14.12 -22.19 -45.14
C LEU A 252 -14.64 -23.65 -45.21
N GLU A 253 -14.47 -24.44 -44.15
CA GLU A 253 -14.98 -25.80 -44.07
C GLU A 253 -16.50 -25.84 -43.80
N LEU A 254 -16.99 -24.91 -42.96
CA LEU A 254 -18.41 -24.70 -42.71
C LEU A 254 -19.15 -24.26 -43.98
N THR A 255 -18.58 -23.35 -44.77
CA THR A 255 -19.20 -22.90 -46.04
C THR A 255 -19.28 -24.03 -47.07
N LYS A 256 -18.23 -24.83 -47.24
CA LYS A 256 -18.29 -26.07 -48.07
C LYS A 256 -19.36 -27.05 -47.58
N SER A 257 -19.45 -27.29 -46.27
CA SER A 257 -20.48 -28.17 -45.70
C SER A 257 -21.90 -27.65 -45.96
N GLN A 258 -22.09 -26.32 -45.99
CA GLN A 258 -23.38 -25.70 -46.35
C GLN A 258 -23.70 -25.87 -47.85
N GLU A 259 -22.70 -25.76 -48.74
CA GLU A 259 -22.84 -26.03 -50.18
C GLU A 259 -23.17 -27.51 -50.44
N GLU A 260 -22.50 -28.45 -49.77
CA GLU A 260 -22.79 -29.89 -49.85
C GLU A 260 -24.20 -30.22 -49.36
N LEU A 261 -24.65 -29.62 -48.24
CA LEU A 261 -26.02 -29.77 -47.75
C LEU A 261 -27.06 -29.18 -48.72
N ALA A 262 -26.74 -28.10 -49.43
CA ALA A 262 -27.61 -27.56 -50.47
C ALA A 262 -27.73 -28.52 -51.67
N LEU A 263 -26.61 -29.07 -52.14
CA LEU A 263 -26.57 -30.08 -53.21
C LEU A 263 -27.30 -31.38 -52.83
N LEU A 264 -27.20 -31.82 -51.57
CA LEU A 264 -27.94 -32.98 -51.07
C LEU A 264 -29.45 -32.72 -51.00
N ARG A 265 -29.87 -31.52 -50.59
CA ARG A 265 -31.30 -31.10 -50.63
C ARG A 265 -31.86 -31.06 -52.04
N GLU A 266 -31.09 -30.56 -53.02
CA GLU A 266 -31.50 -30.56 -54.43
C GLU A 266 -31.63 -31.99 -54.98
N LYS A 267 -30.68 -32.88 -54.66
CA LYS A 267 -30.74 -34.32 -55.03
C LYS A 267 -31.97 -35.00 -54.42
N GLY A 268 -32.32 -34.68 -53.17
CA GLY A 268 -33.54 -35.16 -52.51
C GLY A 268 -34.81 -34.74 -53.27
N ALA A 269 -34.95 -33.44 -53.58
CA ALA A 269 -36.09 -32.93 -54.33
C ALA A 269 -36.25 -33.59 -55.72
N ARG A 270 -35.13 -33.81 -56.44
CA ARG A 270 -35.12 -34.54 -57.72
C ARG A 270 -35.52 -36.02 -57.58
N PHE A 271 -35.16 -36.67 -56.46
CA PHE A 271 -35.56 -38.05 -56.17
C PHE A 271 -37.06 -38.16 -55.85
N ASP A 272 -37.62 -37.20 -55.12
CA ASP A 272 -39.06 -37.12 -54.84
C ASP A 272 -39.88 -36.89 -56.12
N GLU A 273 -39.37 -36.07 -57.05
CA GLU A 273 -39.97 -35.85 -58.37
C GLU A 273 -39.96 -37.14 -59.21
N LEU A 274 -38.80 -37.80 -59.34
CA LEU A 274 -38.67 -39.09 -60.05
C LEU A 274 -39.57 -40.18 -59.44
N SER A 275 -39.73 -40.18 -58.11
CA SER A 275 -40.59 -41.13 -57.39
C SER A 275 -42.09 -40.90 -57.62
N ARG A 276 -42.50 -39.69 -58.00
CA ARG A 276 -43.88 -39.39 -58.44
C ARG A 276 -44.10 -39.84 -59.88
N ASP A 277 -43.13 -39.59 -60.76
CA ASP A 277 -43.17 -40.02 -62.16
C ASP A 277 -43.20 -41.54 -62.32
N TYR A 278 -42.40 -42.27 -61.53
CA TYR A 278 -42.43 -43.74 -61.50
C TYR A 278 -43.84 -44.27 -61.16
N LYS A 279 -44.49 -43.71 -60.13
CA LYS A 279 -45.83 -44.13 -59.69
C LYS A 279 -46.93 -43.85 -60.73
N ARG A 280 -46.77 -42.83 -61.57
CA ARG A 280 -47.67 -42.57 -62.71
C ARG A 280 -47.52 -43.67 -63.78
N LEU A 281 -46.29 -44.00 -64.17
CA LEU A 281 -46.01 -45.05 -65.15
C LEU A 281 -46.46 -46.45 -64.69
N GLU A 282 -46.35 -46.74 -63.39
CA GLU A 282 -46.81 -48.00 -62.79
C GLU A 282 -48.35 -48.17 -62.90
N GLN A 283 -49.10 -47.08 -62.76
CA GLN A 283 -50.56 -47.06 -62.97
C GLN A 283 -50.95 -47.21 -64.44
N GLU A 284 -50.21 -46.57 -65.36
CA GLU A 284 -50.41 -46.72 -66.82
C GLU A 284 -50.16 -48.16 -67.29
N LYS A 285 -49.12 -48.83 -66.74
CA LYS A 285 -48.81 -50.24 -67.03
C LYS A 285 -49.97 -51.17 -66.67
N PHE A 286 -50.53 -51.03 -65.46
CA PHE A 286 -51.61 -51.89 -64.96
C PHE A 286 -52.83 -51.91 -65.89
N LEU A 287 -53.24 -50.73 -66.39
CA LEU A 287 -54.38 -50.57 -67.30
C LEU A 287 -54.17 -51.20 -68.70
N LEU A 288 -52.92 -51.47 -69.09
CA LEU A 288 -52.60 -52.14 -70.36
C LEU A 288 -52.60 -53.66 -70.24
N GLU A 289 -52.20 -54.21 -69.09
CA GLU A 289 -52.15 -55.66 -68.87
C GLU A 289 -53.55 -56.28 -68.76
N GLU A 290 -54.49 -55.60 -68.08
CA GLU A 290 -55.91 -56.01 -68.02
C GLU A 290 -56.53 -56.18 -69.42
N LYS A 291 -56.16 -55.29 -70.36
CA LYS A 291 -56.66 -55.27 -71.74
C LYS A 291 -56.17 -56.45 -72.59
N SER A 292 -55.09 -57.13 -72.18
CA SER A 292 -54.51 -58.26 -72.92
C SER A 292 -55.20 -59.59 -72.64
N GLY A 293 -55.74 -59.80 -71.43
CA GLY A 293 -56.25 -61.11 -70.99
C GLY A 293 -57.51 -61.62 -71.71
N PHE A 294 -58.20 -60.76 -72.45
CA PHE A 294 -59.52 -61.07 -73.03
C PHE A 294 -59.49 -62.00 -74.27
N TYR A 295 -58.34 -62.21 -74.90
CA TYR A 295 -58.26 -62.73 -76.29
C TYR A 295 -57.93 -64.22 -76.46
N GLN A 296 -57.68 -65.00 -75.39
CA GLN A 296 -56.80 -66.18 -75.49
C GLN A 296 -57.43 -67.58 -75.28
N ASN A 297 -58.75 -67.78 -75.49
CA ASN A 297 -59.47 -68.89 -74.84
C ASN A 297 -60.47 -69.73 -75.72
N ASN A 298 -60.04 -70.53 -76.72
CA ASN A 298 -60.94 -71.39 -77.58
C ASN A 298 -60.25 -72.64 -78.27
N GLN A 299 -60.97 -73.80 -78.46
CA GLN A 299 -60.68 -75.09 -79.21
C GLN A 299 -59.97 -76.30 -78.47
N SER A 300 -59.99 -77.63 -78.83
CA SER A 300 -60.73 -78.59 -79.75
C SER A 300 -60.40 -80.13 -79.41
N SER A 301 -60.93 -81.18 -80.10
CA SER A 301 -60.83 -82.66 -79.72
C SER A 301 -61.08 -83.77 -80.84
N ASP A 302 -61.17 -85.11 -80.52
CA ASP A 302 -61.67 -86.39 -81.25
C ASP A 302 -60.73 -87.33 -82.15
N LYS A 303 -60.91 -88.66 -82.55
CA LYS A 303 -61.70 -89.95 -82.22
C LYS A 303 -61.18 -91.29 -82.99
N ALA A 304 -61.84 -92.50 -82.97
CA ALA A 304 -61.44 -93.89 -83.51
C ALA A 304 -62.63 -94.81 -84.07
N GLY A 305 -62.64 -96.11 -84.54
CA GLY A 305 -61.79 -97.37 -84.63
C GLY A 305 -62.44 -98.66 -85.36
N ASP A 306 -62.01 -99.95 -85.11
CA ASP A 306 -62.68 -101.33 -85.28
C ASP A 306 -62.42 -102.47 -86.40
N GLN A 307 -63.21 -103.61 -86.45
CA GLN A 307 -62.83 -105.07 -86.77
C GLN A 307 -63.77 -106.00 -87.69
N TYR A 308 -63.44 -107.34 -87.89
CA TYR A 308 -64.27 -108.63 -87.75
C TYR A 308 -64.39 -109.80 -88.83
N LYS A 309 -64.53 -111.08 -88.34
CA LYS A 309 -65.36 -112.31 -88.74
C LYS A 309 -64.73 -113.70 -89.14
N ALA A 310 -65.47 -114.81 -88.84
CA ALA A 310 -65.12 -116.26 -89.03
C ALA A 310 -66.35 -117.23 -89.00
N GLN A 311 -66.15 -118.58 -88.87
CA GLN A 311 -67.08 -119.64 -88.35
C GLN A 311 -67.79 -120.70 -89.25
N ASP A 312 -67.19 -121.28 -90.30
CA ASP A 312 -67.78 -122.48 -91.00
C ASP A 312 -67.35 -123.85 -90.40
N ASP A 313 -66.43 -123.78 -89.44
CA ASP A 313 -66.10 -124.62 -88.28
C ASP A 313 -66.65 -126.04 -88.05
N ALA A 314 -67.83 -126.48 -88.51
CA ALA A 314 -68.50 -127.65 -87.91
C ALA A 314 -67.82 -129.02 -88.18
N LYS A 315 -67.23 -129.20 -89.37
CA LYS A 315 -66.43 -130.40 -89.69
C LYS A 315 -64.95 -130.12 -89.84
N ARG A 316 -64.57 -128.85 -90.03
CA ARG A 316 -63.25 -128.36 -89.63
C ARG A 316 -63.00 -128.80 -88.19
N LYS A 317 -63.93 -128.59 -87.25
CA LYS A 317 -63.87 -128.96 -85.81
C LYS A 317 -63.34 -130.36 -85.47
N GLY A 318 -63.34 -131.36 -86.35
CA GLY A 318 -62.62 -132.61 -86.07
C GLY A 318 -61.12 -132.36 -86.10
N ASP A 319 -60.61 -132.12 -87.31
CA ASP A 319 -59.20 -131.87 -87.56
C ASP A 319 -58.71 -130.53 -86.98
N LEU A 320 -59.61 -129.56 -86.83
CA LEU A 320 -59.45 -128.28 -86.15
C LEU A 320 -59.49 -128.43 -84.63
N LEU A 321 -60.09 -129.48 -84.02
CA LEU A 321 -59.90 -129.73 -82.58
C LEU A 321 -58.58 -130.46 -82.29
N GLN A 322 -58.04 -131.23 -83.24
CA GLN A 322 -56.68 -131.78 -83.12
C GLN A 322 -55.62 -130.73 -83.50
N GLN A 323 -55.86 -129.91 -84.53
CA GLN A 323 -55.06 -128.73 -84.82
C GLN A 323 -55.21 -127.69 -83.72
N ASP A 324 -56.38 -127.48 -83.10
CA ASP A 324 -56.51 -126.68 -81.87
C ASP A 324 -55.72 -127.35 -80.76
N LYS A 325 -55.83 -128.67 -80.52
CA LYS A 325 -55.03 -129.31 -79.48
C LYS A 325 -53.53 -129.04 -79.68
N GLU A 326 -53.02 -129.10 -80.90
CA GLU A 326 -51.62 -128.78 -81.21
C GLU A 326 -51.32 -127.29 -81.24
N TYR A 327 -52.24 -126.44 -81.68
CA TYR A 327 -52.15 -124.99 -81.74
C TYR A 327 -52.23 -124.42 -80.33
N LEU A 328 -53.26 -124.73 -79.56
CA LEU A 328 -53.38 -124.48 -78.12
C LEU A 328 -52.22 -125.09 -77.33
N THR A 329 -51.61 -126.22 -77.72
CA THR A 329 -50.38 -126.70 -77.06
C THR A 329 -49.19 -125.82 -77.41
N LYS A 330 -49.00 -125.44 -78.68
CA LYS A 330 -47.94 -124.51 -79.12
C LYS A 330 -48.15 -123.10 -78.57
N GLU A 331 -49.39 -122.65 -78.46
CA GLU A 331 -49.84 -121.37 -77.91
C GLU A 331 -49.71 -121.38 -76.40
N ASN A 332 -50.07 -122.46 -75.69
CA ASN A 332 -49.82 -122.58 -74.25
C ASN A 332 -48.30 -122.62 -73.96
N ILE A 333 -47.49 -123.30 -74.78
CA ILE A 333 -46.03 -123.20 -74.71
C ILE A 333 -45.54 -121.76 -74.99
N GLN A 334 -46.05 -121.09 -76.01
CA GLN A 334 -45.71 -119.69 -76.32
C GLN A 334 -46.19 -118.71 -75.24
N LEU A 335 -47.33 -118.97 -74.60
CA LEU A 335 -47.88 -118.20 -73.50
C LEU A 335 -47.10 -118.45 -72.21
N LEU A 336 -46.65 -119.68 -71.94
CA LEU A 336 -45.73 -119.99 -70.85
C LEU A 336 -44.35 -119.36 -71.08
N GLU A 337 -43.81 -119.39 -72.30
CA GLU A 337 -42.61 -118.63 -72.66
C GLU A 337 -42.83 -117.11 -72.53
N LYS A 338 -44.01 -116.60 -72.88
CA LYS A 338 -44.35 -115.17 -72.81
C LYS A 338 -44.56 -114.73 -71.37
N VAL A 339 -45.22 -115.53 -70.54
CA VAL A 339 -45.35 -115.35 -69.09
C VAL A 339 -43.95 -115.35 -68.48
N LYS A 340 -43.13 -116.37 -68.76
CA LYS A 340 -41.74 -116.41 -68.28
C LYS A 340 -40.92 -115.19 -68.74
N ARG A 341 -41.04 -114.75 -70.00
CA ARG A 341 -40.37 -113.53 -70.50
C ARG A 341 -40.92 -112.23 -69.85
N LEU A 342 -42.15 -112.25 -69.37
CA LEU A 342 -42.75 -111.13 -68.63
C LEU A 342 -42.36 -111.16 -67.15
N GLU A 343 -42.22 -112.34 -66.54
CA GLU A 343 -41.65 -112.56 -65.20
C GLU A 343 -40.16 -112.18 -65.18
N ASP A 344 -39.35 -112.75 -66.08
CA ASP A 344 -37.93 -112.39 -66.32
C ASP A 344 -37.73 -110.88 -66.57
N LYS A 345 -38.76 -110.17 -67.06
CA LYS A 345 -38.75 -108.72 -67.27
C LYS A 345 -39.27 -107.95 -66.04
N LEU A 346 -40.27 -108.46 -65.34
CA LEU A 346 -40.79 -107.89 -64.10
C LEU A 346 -39.69 -107.88 -63.04
N ASP A 347 -39.04 -109.01 -62.80
CA ASP A 347 -37.92 -109.15 -61.84
C ASP A 347 -36.80 -108.12 -62.11
N ARG A 348 -36.46 -107.90 -63.39
CA ARG A 348 -35.49 -106.87 -63.80
C ARG A 348 -36.01 -105.47 -63.52
N THR A 349 -37.26 -105.19 -63.88
CA THR A 349 -37.88 -103.86 -63.71
C THR A 349 -38.04 -103.52 -62.22
N GLU A 350 -38.40 -104.49 -61.38
CA GLU A 350 -38.50 -104.35 -59.93
C GLU A 350 -37.11 -104.16 -59.29
N LYS A 351 -36.10 -104.89 -59.76
CA LYS A 351 -34.71 -104.68 -59.34
C LYS A 351 -34.19 -103.29 -59.73
N GLU A 352 -34.36 -102.89 -60.98
CA GLU A 352 -33.98 -101.56 -61.49
C GLU A 352 -34.71 -100.45 -60.73
N TYR A 353 -36.00 -100.63 -60.41
CA TYR A 353 -36.78 -99.72 -59.57
C TYR A 353 -36.24 -99.66 -58.13
N LEU A 354 -35.88 -100.79 -57.52
CA LEU A 354 -35.31 -100.83 -56.17
C LEU A 354 -33.94 -100.15 -56.12
N GLU A 355 -33.07 -100.41 -57.11
CA GLU A 355 -31.76 -99.77 -57.23
C GLU A 355 -31.91 -98.25 -57.45
N ALA A 356 -32.79 -97.81 -58.34
CA ALA A 356 -33.09 -96.38 -58.56
C ALA A 356 -33.70 -95.70 -57.32
N LYS A 357 -34.57 -96.39 -56.59
CA LYS A 357 -35.15 -95.90 -55.32
C LYS A 357 -34.07 -95.74 -54.25
N ASN A 358 -33.16 -96.70 -54.12
CA ASN A 358 -32.07 -96.63 -53.15
C ASN A 358 -31.10 -95.49 -53.51
N GLN A 359 -30.72 -95.35 -54.78
CA GLN A 359 -29.92 -94.21 -55.26
C GLN A 359 -30.60 -92.86 -54.99
N ALA A 360 -31.91 -92.75 -55.21
CA ALA A 360 -32.66 -91.53 -54.89
C ALA A 360 -32.68 -91.20 -53.39
N GLN A 361 -32.73 -92.22 -52.52
CA GLN A 361 -32.61 -92.06 -51.07
C GLN A 361 -31.18 -91.65 -50.64
N GLU A 362 -30.15 -92.23 -51.25
CA GLU A 362 -28.75 -91.86 -51.02
C GLU A 362 -28.47 -90.42 -51.46
N TYR A 363 -28.91 -90.01 -52.65
CA TYR A 363 -28.79 -88.62 -53.12
C TYR A 363 -29.55 -87.64 -52.21
N LEU A 364 -30.74 -87.98 -51.75
CA LEU A 364 -31.49 -87.15 -50.80
C LEU A 364 -30.76 -87.03 -49.46
N PHE A 365 -30.19 -88.11 -48.94
CA PHE A 365 -29.40 -88.11 -47.71
C PHE A 365 -28.12 -87.27 -47.86
N GLN A 366 -27.39 -87.42 -48.95
CA GLN A 366 -26.22 -86.60 -49.27
C GLN A 366 -26.56 -85.10 -49.39
N LEU A 367 -27.69 -84.78 -50.04
CA LEU A 367 -28.17 -83.39 -50.18
C LEU A 367 -28.60 -82.78 -48.84
N LEU A 368 -29.28 -83.55 -47.98
CA LEU A 368 -29.69 -83.11 -46.65
C LEU A 368 -28.48 -82.90 -45.73
N ASN A 369 -27.50 -83.81 -45.76
CA ASN A 369 -26.25 -83.65 -45.01
C ASN A 369 -25.47 -82.44 -45.52
N SER A 370 -25.23 -82.32 -46.83
CA SER A 370 -24.51 -81.17 -47.41
C SER A 370 -25.19 -79.83 -47.09
N LYS A 371 -26.53 -79.76 -47.12
CA LYS A 371 -27.27 -78.57 -46.68
C LYS A 371 -27.09 -78.29 -45.18
N THR A 372 -27.08 -79.32 -44.35
CA THR A 372 -26.87 -79.21 -42.89
C THR A 372 -25.46 -78.73 -42.58
N ASP A 373 -24.45 -79.33 -43.21
CA ASP A 373 -23.03 -78.98 -43.07
C ASP A 373 -22.76 -77.54 -43.54
N GLN A 374 -23.35 -77.13 -44.67
CA GLN A 374 -23.30 -75.74 -45.14
C GLN A 374 -23.95 -74.78 -44.14
N THR A 375 -25.12 -75.13 -43.60
CA THR A 375 -25.83 -74.30 -42.61
C THR A 375 -24.98 -74.12 -41.36
N GLN A 376 -24.43 -75.21 -40.80
CA GLN A 376 -23.53 -75.16 -39.64
C GLN A 376 -22.24 -74.39 -39.93
N ALA A 377 -21.69 -74.49 -41.15
CA ALA A 377 -20.50 -73.73 -41.55
C ALA A 377 -20.79 -72.21 -41.63
N TYR A 378 -21.95 -71.81 -42.16
CA TYR A 378 -22.38 -70.41 -42.17
C TYR A 378 -22.68 -69.90 -40.76
N GLU A 379 -23.40 -70.66 -39.93
CA GLU A 379 -23.64 -70.32 -38.52
C GLU A 379 -22.33 -70.15 -37.76
N LYS A 380 -21.41 -71.12 -37.85
CA LYS A 380 -20.09 -71.05 -37.20
C LYS A 380 -19.27 -69.85 -37.68
N ARG A 381 -19.32 -69.52 -38.97
CA ARG A 381 -18.67 -68.31 -39.51
C ARG A 381 -19.28 -67.04 -38.92
N ILE A 382 -20.61 -66.94 -38.89
CA ILE A 382 -21.33 -65.79 -38.31
C ILE A 382 -21.02 -65.64 -36.82
N TYR A 383 -20.98 -66.73 -36.05
CA TYR A 383 -20.60 -66.69 -34.63
C TYR A 383 -19.13 -66.27 -34.43
N SER A 384 -18.21 -66.70 -35.30
CA SER A 384 -16.81 -66.22 -35.28
C SER A 384 -16.73 -64.73 -35.59
N GLU A 385 -17.38 -64.28 -36.66
CA GLU A 385 -17.37 -62.88 -37.11
C GLU A 385 -18.01 -61.94 -36.06
N ILE A 386 -19.06 -62.39 -35.38
CA ILE A 386 -19.65 -61.70 -34.22
C ILE A 386 -18.71 -61.68 -33.00
N ALA A 387 -17.90 -62.72 -32.78
CA ALA A 387 -16.90 -62.74 -31.71
C ALA A 387 -15.75 -61.76 -32.03
N ASP A 388 -15.18 -61.84 -33.24
CA ASP A 388 -14.12 -60.96 -33.72
C ASP A 388 -14.53 -59.48 -33.68
N LEU A 389 -15.78 -59.16 -34.04
CA LEU A 389 -16.32 -57.80 -33.96
C LEU A 389 -16.50 -57.32 -32.52
N LYS A 390 -16.93 -58.20 -31.60
CA LYS A 390 -17.03 -57.87 -30.16
C LYS A 390 -15.66 -57.64 -29.53
N GLU A 391 -14.67 -58.45 -29.88
CA GLU A 391 -13.30 -58.30 -29.37
C GLU A 391 -12.66 -57.01 -29.88
N LYS A 392 -12.77 -56.72 -31.19
CA LYS A 392 -12.31 -55.44 -31.77
C LYS A 392 -12.99 -54.24 -31.12
N HIS A 393 -14.31 -54.24 -31.01
CA HIS A 393 -15.03 -53.12 -30.40
C HIS A 393 -14.69 -52.96 -28.91
N HIS A 394 -14.49 -54.05 -28.17
CA HIS A 394 -14.03 -53.99 -26.78
C HIS A 394 -12.62 -53.40 -26.66
N HIS A 395 -11.71 -53.79 -27.56
CA HIS A 395 -10.34 -53.28 -27.62
C HIS A 395 -10.28 -51.79 -27.99
N GLU A 396 -11.03 -51.38 -29.02
CA GLU A 396 -11.20 -49.96 -29.41
C GLU A 396 -11.76 -49.11 -28.25
N LEU A 397 -12.76 -49.65 -27.54
CA LEU A 397 -13.38 -48.98 -26.39
C LEU A 397 -12.42 -48.88 -25.19
N GLU A 398 -11.54 -49.87 -24.98
CA GLU A 398 -10.53 -49.80 -23.92
C GLU A 398 -9.38 -48.84 -24.27
N ILE A 399 -8.95 -48.80 -25.54
CA ILE A 399 -8.03 -47.77 -26.04
C ILE A 399 -8.64 -46.37 -25.88
N ALA A 400 -9.92 -46.18 -26.21
CA ALA A 400 -10.61 -44.90 -26.06
C ALA A 400 -10.68 -44.45 -24.58
N LYS A 401 -10.91 -45.38 -23.65
CA LYS A 401 -10.82 -45.09 -22.20
C LYS A 401 -9.41 -44.71 -21.78
N GLN A 402 -8.39 -45.49 -22.18
CA GLN A 402 -7.01 -45.22 -21.76
C GLN A 402 -6.54 -43.86 -22.28
N ASN A 403 -6.78 -43.55 -23.55
CA ASN A 403 -6.50 -42.24 -24.12
C ASN A 403 -7.20 -41.10 -23.34
N LEU A 404 -8.44 -41.32 -22.90
CA LEU A 404 -9.19 -40.33 -22.10
C LEU A 404 -8.59 -40.17 -20.68
N VAL A 405 -8.14 -41.27 -20.05
CA VAL A 405 -7.41 -41.24 -18.78
C VAL A 405 -6.08 -40.48 -18.94
N ASP A 406 -5.28 -40.82 -19.94
CA ASP A 406 -3.98 -40.18 -20.21
C ASP A 406 -4.13 -38.67 -20.46
N ILE A 407 -5.18 -38.25 -21.18
CA ILE A 407 -5.53 -36.84 -21.38
C ILE A 407 -5.88 -36.17 -20.05
N TYR A 408 -6.73 -36.79 -19.21
CA TYR A 408 -7.10 -36.22 -17.91
C TYR A 408 -5.92 -36.20 -16.92
N GLU A 409 -5.06 -37.21 -16.89
CA GLU A 409 -3.85 -37.20 -16.06
C GLU A 409 -2.89 -36.09 -16.50
N THR A 410 -2.73 -35.89 -17.81
CA THR A 410 -1.92 -34.80 -18.38
C THR A 410 -2.50 -33.42 -18.01
N GLN A 411 -3.82 -33.25 -18.10
CA GLN A 411 -4.50 -32.01 -17.67
C GLN A 411 -4.38 -31.78 -16.15
N ILE A 412 -4.59 -32.82 -15.33
CA ILE A 412 -4.44 -32.76 -13.88
C ILE A 412 -3.00 -32.40 -13.49
N LYS A 413 -2.00 -32.92 -14.21
CA LYS A 413 -0.61 -32.52 -14.02
C LYS A 413 -0.40 -31.04 -14.37
N PHE A 414 -0.79 -30.61 -15.56
CA PHE A 414 -0.64 -29.21 -15.98
C PHE A 414 -1.32 -28.23 -15.01
N LEU A 415 -2.50 -28.59 -14.49
CA LEU A 415 -3.21 -27.78 -13.49
C LEU A 415 -2.54 -27.78 -12.10
N LYS A 416 -1.80 -28.83 -11.73
CA LYS A 416 -0.94 -28.84 -10.52
C LYS A 416 0.29 -27.97 -10.74
N ASP A 417 1.02 -28.19 -11.83
CA ASP A 417 2.24 -27.45 -12.17
C ASP A 417 1.95 -25.93 -12.23
N ALA A 418 0.86 -25.51 -12.90
CA ALA A 418 0.42 -24.11 -12.95
C ALA A 418 -0.06 -23.56 -11.60
N LYS A 419 -0.68 -24.38 -10.75
CA LYS A 419 -1.05 -23.98 -9.37
C LYS A 419 0.20 -23.76 -8.51
N GLU A 420 1.22 -24.60 -8.66
CA GLU A 420 2.48 -24.48 -7.94
C GLU A 420 3.28 -23.25 -8.40
N GLU A 421 3.29 -22.93 -9.71
CA GLU A 421 3.84 -21.66 -10.23
C GLU A 421 3.13 -20.43 -9.62
N ILE A 422 1.79 -20.43 -9.61
CA ILE A 422 0.99 -19.34 -9.04
C ILE A 422 1.24 -19.20 -7.53
N GLN A 423 1.36 -20.31 -6.81
CA GLN A 423 1.65 -20.32 -5.37
C GLN A 423 3.07 -19.79 -5.08
N LEU A 424 4.09 -20.22 -5.83
CA LEU A 424 5.45 -19.70 -5.72
C LEU A 424 5.51 -18.19 -6.02
N ARG A 425 4.78 -17.74 -7.04
CA ARG A 425 4.67 -16.31 -7.39
C ARG A 425 3.96 -15.51 -6.29
N LYS A 426 2.91 -16.07 -5.69
CA LYS A 426 2.22 -15.48 -4.53
C LYS A 426 3.18 -15.34 -3.34
N ASP A 427 3.91 -16.39 -2.99
CA ASP A 427 4.79 -16.38 -1.82
C ASP A 427 5.99 -15.41 -2.00
N ASN A 428 6.50 -15.28 -3.21
CA ASN A 428 7.47 -14.23 -3.57
C ASN A 428 6.88 -12.82 -3.39
N LEU A 429 5.66 -12.56 -3.89
CA LEU A 429 4.99 -11.26 -3.72
C LEU A 429 4.67 -10.96 -2.26
N GLU A 430 4.25 -11.95 -1.47
CA GLU A 430 4.10 -11.79 -0.02
C GLU A 430 5.44 -11.48 0.68
N GLY A 431 6.54 -12.08 0.23
CA GLY A 431 7.89 -11.76 0.69
C GLY A 431 8.27 -10.31 0.41
N GLN A 432 8.06 -9.84 -0.82
CA GLN A 432 8.31 -8.45 -1.22
C GLN A 432 7.45 -7.46 -0.45
N VAL A 433 6.17 -7.76 -0.20
CA VAL A 433 5.29 -6.92 0.63
C VAL A 433 5.81 -6.84 2.07
N LYS A 434 6.27 -7.95 2.66
CA LYS A 434 6.88 -7.97 4.01
C LYS A 434 8.18 -7.14 4.05
N GLU A 435 9.01 -7.22 3.01
CA GLU A 435 10.24 -6.39 2.88
C GLU A 435 9.91 -4.89 2.72
N LYS A 436 8.91 -4.52 1.90
CA LYS A 436 8.52 -3.11 1.76
C LYS A 436 7.88 -2.57 3.05
N GLN A 437 7.18 -3.42 3.81
CA GLN A 437 6.68 -3.04 5.13
C GLN A 437 7.83 -2.77 6.13
N THR A 438 8.83 -3.66 6.25
CA THR A 438 9.95 -3.41 7.16
C THR A 438 10.78 -2.19 6.76
N LEU A 439 11.01 -1.97 5.46
CA LEU A 439 11.67 -0.76 4.95
C LEU A 439 10.87 0.52 5.25
N TYR A 440 9.54 0.47 5.16
CA TYR A 440 8.65 1.57 5.56
C TYR A 440 8.73 1.83 7.08
N ASP A 441 8.70 0.78 7.91
CA ASP A 441 8.79 0.90 9.36
C ASP A 441 10.15 1.46 9.81
N HIS A 442 11.24 1.06 9.14
CA HIS A 442 12.57 1.67 9.33
C HIS A 442 12.57 3.17 8.95
N LEU A 443 12.04 3.53 7.77
CA LEU A 443 11.94 4.94 7.33
C LEU A 443 11.10 5.78 8.31
N LEU A 444 10.07 5.19 8.92
CA LEU A 444 9.20 5.85 9.90
C LEU A 444 9.91 6.03 11.26
N ILE A 445 10.78 5.09 11.65
CA ILE A 445 11.70 5.25 12.78
C ILE A 445 12.71 6.38 12.51
N ASP A 446 13.32 6.41 11.33
CA ASP A 446 14.32 7.43 10.98
C ASP A 446 13.72 8.83 10.82
N TYR A 447 12.51 8.94 10.29
CA TYR A 447 11.74 10.19 10.32
C TYR A 447 11.52 10.68 11.76
N ARG A 448 11.14 9.79 12.70
CA ARG A 448 11.00 10.12 14.13
C ARG A 448 12.33 10.41 14.82
N ASN A 449 13.46 9.93 14.30
CA ASN A 449 14.80 10.26 14.78
C ASN A 449 15.21 11.66 14.30
N LEU A 450 15.02 11.95 13.01
CA LEU A 450 15.28 13.25 12.40
C LEU A 450 14.41 14.35 13.00
N GLN A 451 13.12 14.09 13.23
CA GLN A 451 12.22 15.02 13.92
C GLN A 451 12.74 15.34 15.33
N ARG A 452 13.07 14.33 16.14
CA ARG A 452 13.62 14.53 17.50
C ARG A 452 14.94 15.29 17.49
N LYS A 453 15.77 15.12 16.45
CA LYS A 453 16.98 15.93 16.27
C LYS A 453 16.62 17.38 15.96
N LEU A 454 15.75 17.64 14.99
CA LEU A 454 15.29 19.00 14.64
C LEU A 454 14.65 19.73 15.82
N ASP A 455 13.81 19.06 16.61
CA ASP A 455 13.22 19.61 17.84
C ASP A 455 14.30 19.94 18.90
N GLY A 456 15.36 19.13 18.99
CA GLY A 456 16.53 19.37 19.83
C GLY A 456 17.36 20.56 19.38
N ASP A 457 17.77 20.57 18.11
CA ASP A 457 18.54 21.66 17.47
C ASP A 457 17.78 23.00 17.60
N LEU A 458 16.46 22.99 17.38
CA LEU A 458 15.58 24.16 17.52
C LEU A 458 15.44 24.62 18.98
N SER A 459 15.45 23.70 19.94
CA SER A 459 15.48 24.02 21.37
C SER A 459 16.81 24.68 21.77
N GLU A 460 17.93 24.14 21.30
CA GLU A 460 19.26 24.74 21.54
C GLU A 460 19.37 26.14 20.94
N GLN A 461 18.94 26.33 19.69
CA GLN A 461 18.94 27.66 19.06
C GLN A 461 18.07 28.68 19.81
N ARG A 462 16.95 28.25 20.43
CA ARG A 462 16.14 29.12 21.30
C ARG A 462 16.87 29.49 22.60
N ILE A 463 17.62 28.56 23.18
CA ILE A 463 18.45 28.83 24.38
C ILE A 463 19.59 29.79 24.02
N GLN A 464 20.29 29.57 22.90
CA GLN A 464 21.35 30.46 22.42
C GLN A 464 20.83 31.88 22.12
N LEU A 465 19.69 32.00 21.43
CA LEU A 465 19.04 33.29 21.18
C LEU A 465 18.69 34.02 22.48
N ARG A 466 18.14 33.31 23.47
CA ARG A 466 17.83 33.87 24.78
C ARG A 466 19.09 34.37 25.49
N LEU A 467 20.17 33.59 25.50
CA LEU A 467 21.45 34.02 26.08
C LEU A 467 22.00 35.27 25.38
N LYS A 468 21.82 35.41 24.06
CA LYS A 468 22.22 36.62 23.32
C LYS A 468 21.33 37.84 23.58
N VAL A 469 20.06 37.66 23.93
CA VAL A 469 19.22 38.76 24.46
C VAL A 469 19.71 39.16 25.86
N GLU A 470 19.93 38.21 26.77
CA GLU A 470 20.41 38.49 28.14
C GLU A 470 21.83 39.11 28.17
N GLU A 471 22.70 38.77 27.20
CA GLU A 471 23.97 39.46 26.95
C GLU A 471 23.78 40.89 26.41
N LEU A 472 22.85 41.09 25.47
CA LEU A 472 22.59 42.39 24.86
C LEU A 472 21.98 43.37 25.89
N ASP A 473 21.03 42.93 26.70
CA ASP A 473 20.46 43.71 27.80
C ASP A 473 21.56 44.14 28.79
N ARG A 474 22.49 43.24 29.13
CA ARG A 474 23.65 43.58 29.98
C ARG A 474 24.53 44.66 29.33
N VAL A 475 24.84 44.54 28.04
CA VAL A 475 25.65 45.53 27.32
C VAL A 475 24.94 46.87 27.20
N GLN A 476 23.61 46.87 26.98
CA GLN A 476 22.81 48.09 26.96
C GLN A 476 22.82 48.81 28.32
N ASN A 477 22.60 48.09 29.42
CA ASN A 477 22.68 48.70 30.76
C ASN A 477 24.06 49.36 31.02
N ILE A 478 25.16 48.68 30.66
CA ILE A 478 26.52 49.24 30.79
C ILE A 478 26.72 50.46 29.87
N TYR A 479 26.12 50.47 28.68
CA TYR A 479 26.14 51.63 27.78
C TYR A 479 25.35 52.82 28.36
N GLU A 480 24.19 52.58 28.96
CA GLU A 480 23.37 53.62 29.60
C GLU A 480 24.07 54.20 30.84
N ASP A 481 24.65 53.36 31.70
CA ASP A 481 25.46 53.78 32.84
C ASP A 481 26.69 54.62 32.41
N THR A 482 27.44 54.16 31.40
CA THR A 482 28.62 54.91 30.91
C THR A 482 28.22 56.21 30.23
N LEU A 483 27.09 56.26 29.54
CA LEU A 483 26.52 57.49 28.97
C LEU A 483 26.04 58.46 30.06
N ALA A 484 25.47 57.96 31.17
CA ALA A 484 25.08 58.78 32.32
C ALA A 484 26.32 59.39 33.01
N ASN A 485 27.35 58.58 33.26
CA ASN A 485 28.64 59.04 33.81
C ASN A 485 29.34 60.06 32.90
N LEU A 486 29.26 59.89 31.57
CA LEU A 486 29.79 60.86 30.60
C LEU A 486 29.01 62.19 30.62
N LYS A 487 27.69 62.17 30.87
CA LYS A 487 26.89 63.40 31.04
C LYS A 487 27.25 64.11 32.35
N ALA A 488 27.36 63.36 33.46
CA ALA A 488 27.73 63.92 34.76
C ALA A 488 29.12 64.59 34.74
N THR A 489 30.13 63.91 34.22
CA THR A 489 31.51 64.45 34.11
C THR A 489 31.63 65.62 33.15
N LYS A 490 30.80 65.70 32.09
CA LYS A 490 30.67 66.91 31.26
C LYS A 490 30.10 68.10 32.03
N HIS A 491 29.02 67.88 32.78
CA HIS A 491 28.41 68.95 33.58
C HIS A 491 29.32 69.43 34.71
N GLU A 492 30.08 68.53 35.35
CA GLU A 492 31.13 68.89 36.30
C GLU A 492 32.23 69.75 35.64
N ASN A 493 32.65 69.41 34.42
CA ASN A 493 33.60 70.23 33.65
C ASN A 493 33.04 71.63 33.31
N GLU A 494 31.75 71.74 33.01
CA GLU A 494 31.07 73.03 32.79
C GLU A 494 31.03 73.87 34.08
N MET A 495 30.64 73.27 35.21
CA MET A 495 30.64 73.91 36.53
C MET A 495 32.04 74.35 36.97
N LEU A 496 33.07 73.54 36.71
CA LEU A 496 34.47 73.90 37.01
C LEU A 496 34.99 75.02 36.10
N ARG A 497 34.61 75.05 34.82
CA ARG A 497 34.92 76.18 33.91
C ARG A 497 34.27 77.46 34.39
N GLU A 498 33.02 77.42 34.82
CA GLU A 498 32.33 78.62 35.31
C GLU A 498 32.88 79.10 36.65
N LYS A 499 33.26 78.18 37.55
CA LYS A 499 34.01 78.53 38.77
C LYS A 499 35.34 79.20 38.45
N ILE A 500 36.06 78.76 37.40
CA ILE A 500 37.28 79.42 36.91
C ILE A 500 36.97 80.81 36.32
N ASN A 501 35.83 81.01 35.66
CA ASN A 501 35.41 82.32 35.14
C ASN A 501 35.13 83.31 36.28
N VAL A 502 34.40 82.88 37.32
CA VAL A 502 34.15 83.69 38.53
C VAL A 502 35.45 84.04 39.24
N LEU A 503 36.32 83.06 39.50
CA LEU A 503 37.62 83.30 40.16
C LEU A 503 38.54 84.23 39.34
N LYS A 504 38.48 84.21 38.01
CA LYS A 504 39.17 85.19 37.16
C LYS A 504 38.56 86.59 37.31
N ALA A 505 37.24 86.71 37.33
CA ALA A 505 36.57 88.00 37.50
C ALA A 505 36.89 88.61 38.88
N GLU A 506 36.88 87.81 39.95
CA GLU A 506 37.31 88.23 41.29
C GLU A 506 38.80 88.61 41.30
N TYR A 507 39.68 87.81 40.70
CA TYR A 507 41.11 88.14 40.57
C TYR A 507 41.33 89.48 39.86
N TYR A 508 40.64 89.74 38.75
CA TYR A 508 40.75 91.01 38.03
C TYR A 508 40.17 92.18 38.85
N LYS A 509 39.06 91.97 39.57
CA LYS A 509 38.49 92.97 40.49
C LYS A 509 39.47 93.33 41.60
N CYS A 510 40.02 92.34 42.31
CA CYS A 510 41.04 92.56 43.34
C CYS A 510 42.33 93.17 42.76
N GLN A 511 42.71 92.85 41.51
CA GLN A 511 43.85 93.49 40.85
C GLN A 511 43.59 94.96 40.51
N VAL A 512 42.36 95.34 40.15
CA VAL A 512 41.95 96.75 39.96
C VAL A 512 41.91 97.47 41.30
N GLU A 513 41.25 96.91 42.32
CA GLU A 513 41.21 97.49 43.67
C GLU A 513 42.61 97.69 44.27
N ALA A 514 43.53 96.73 44.08
CA ALA A 514 44.92 96.88 44.51
C ALA A 514 45.68 97.98 43.74
N LYS A 515 45.38 98.17 42.44
CA LYS A 515 45.94 99.27 41.63
C LYS A 515 45.37 100.62 42.06
N GLU A 516 44.07 100.70 42.36
CA GLU A 516 43.42 101.91 42.88
C GLU A 516 43.94 102.26 44.27
N GLN A 517 44.09 101.29 45.17
CA GLN A 517 44.71 101.49 46.49
C GLN A 517 46.17 101.95 46.34
N MET A 518 46.97 101.33 45.47
CA MET A 518 48.34 101.77 45.18
C MET A 518 48.37 103.20 44.60
N SER A 519 47.44 103.55 43.71
CA SER A 519 47.30 104.90 43.16
C SER A 519 46.91 105.92 44.23
N ASN A 520 45.97 105.57 45.11
CA ASN A 520 45.53 106.41 46.22
C ASN A 520 46.63 106.60 47.27
N ILE A 521 47.41 105.56 47.58
CA ILE A 521 48.57 105.65 48.46
C ILE A 521 49.65 106.52 47.82
N ASN A 522 49.92 106.39 46.52
CA ASN A 522 50.87 107.26 45.81
C ASN A 522 50.39 108.73 45.74
N ALA A 523 49.08 108.97 45.58
CA ALA A 523 48.49 110.29 45.63
C ALA A 523 48.56 110.89 47.05
N GLN A 524 48.23 110.12 48.09
CA GLN A 524 48.40 110.52 49.49
C GLN A 524 49.86 110.78 49.85
N LEU A 525 50.80 109.98 49.30
CA LEU A 525 52.24 110.20 49.46
C LEU A 525 52.68 111.51 48.79
N GLN A 526 52.14 111.84 47.61
CA GLN A 526 52.41 113.14 46.97
C GLN A 526 51.77 114.30 47.73
N VAL A 527 50.52 114.19 48.18
CA VAL A 527 49.88 115.23 49.02
C VAL A 527 50.62 115.38 50.35
N ALA A 528 51.10 114.31 50.97
CA ALA A 528 51.92 114.37 52.18
C ALA A 528 53.30 114.99 51.93
N LYS A 529 53.90 114.76 50.75
CA LYS A 529 55.14 115.46 50.33
C LYS A 529 54.88 116.92 50.02
N GLU A 530 53.81 117.28 49.33
CA GLU A 530 53.41 118.66 49.06
C GLU A 530 53.09 119.39 50.38
N GLN A 531 52.37 118.75 51.30
CA GLN A 531 52.17 119.24 52.66
C GLN A 531 53.50 119.39 53.40
N LEU A 532 54.43 118.43 53.32
CA LEU A 532 55.75 118.57 53.92
C LEU A 532 56.55 119.72 53.28
N THR A 533 56.57 119.86 51.96
CA THR A 533 57.21 120.98 51.24
C THR A 533 56.53 122.32 51.58
N ASN A 534 55.24 122.32 51.86
CA ASN A 534 54.48 123.49 52.30
C ASN A 534 54.61 123.73 53.82
N TYR A 535 54.97 122.73 54.63
CA TYR A 535 55.38 122.90 56.03
C TYR A 535 56.83 123.37 56.12
N GLU A 536 57.75 122.87 55.29
CA GLU A 536 59.10 123.44 55.09
C GLU A 536 59.03 124.86 54.49
N GLY A 537 58.00 125.12 53.68
CA GLY A 537 57.66 126.44 53.12
C GLY A 537 57.13 127.37 54.19
N ILE A 538 56.17 126.91 55.01
CA ILE A 538 55.64 127.62 56.18
C ILE A 538 56.71 127.76 57.27
N GLU A 539 57.65 126.84 57.45
CA GLU A 539 58.82 127.01 58.34
C GLU A 539 59.73 128.09 57.77
N ARG A 540 59.98 128.14 56.45
CA ARG A 540 60.68 129.26 55.82
C ARG A 540 59.94 130.59 55.97
N GLU A 541 58.62 130.59 55.85
CA GLU A 541 57.77 131.77 56.06
C GLU A 541 57.62 132.13 57.55
N ILE A 542 57.80 131.18 58.48
CA ILE A 542 57.83 131.39 59.92
C ILE A 542 59.23 131.81 60.38
N ASP A 543 60.31 131.41 59.73
CA ASP A 543 61.63 132.03 59.93
C ASP A 543 61.58 133.49 59.43
N ASP A 544 61.03 133.72 58.23
CA ASP A 544 60.77 135.05 57.68
C ASP A 544 59.75 135.85 58.53
N ALA A 545 58.80 135.20 59.19
CA ALA A 545 57.79 135.82 60.06
C ALA A 545 58.15 135.81 61.55
N ILE A 546 59.23 135.16 61.97
CA ILE A 546 59.90 135.45 63.25
C ILE A 546 60.86 136.63 63.03
N MET A 547 61.38 136.81 61.81
CA MET A 547 61.98 138.08 61.38
C MET A 547 60.97 139.23 61.23
N LYS A 548 59.73 138.99 60.78
CA LYS A 548 58.74 140.06 60.47
C LYS A 548 57.65 140.26 61.55
N SER A 549 57.16 139.20 62.18
CA SER A 549 56.09 139.25 63.21
C SER A 549 56.63 139.46 64.62
N ALA A 550 57.56 140.40 64.76
CA ALA A 550 57.61 141.26 65.93
C ALA A 550 56.39 142.23 65.94
N GLY A 551 55.17 141.70 65.72
CA GLY A 551 53.94 142.47 65.51
C GLY A 551 52.65 141.67 65.18
N ASN A 552 51.88 141.35 66.22
CA ASN A 552 50.40 141.38 66.39
C ASN A 552 49.39 140.45 65.63
N ASP A 553 48.71 139.59 66.41
CA ASP A 553 47.24 139.49 66.70
C ASP A 553 46.11 138.86 65.80
N TYR A 554 45.61 137.67 66.25
CA TYR A 554 44.22 137.17 66.59
C TYR A 554 42.96 136.94 65.63
N ASP A 555 42.34 135.73 65.82
CA ASP A 555 40.89 135.31 66.00
C ASP A 555 39.77 134.92 64.94
N ALA A 556 39.39 133.61 64.94
CA ALA A 556 38.10 132.93 65.38
C ALA A 556 36.66 132.88 64.68
N MET A 557 36.13 131.63 64.52
CA MET A 557 34.74 131.07 64.83
C MET A 557 33.51 130.92 63.83
N ASN A 558 32.28 130.63 64.34
CA ASN A 558 31.12 129.81 63.78
C ASN A 558 29.73 130.21 64.43
N PRO A 559 28.53 129.48 64.59
CA PRO A 559 27.89 128.19 64.12
C PRO A 559 26.30 128.18 63.87
N LEU A 560 25.62 126.99 63.86
CA LEU A 560 24.22 126.63 64.37
C LEU A 560 23.15 125.89 63.46
N LEU A 561 21.85 125.73 63.88
CA LEU A 561 20.92 124.56 63.58
C LEU A 561 19.36 124.77 63.85
N GLY A 562 18.43 123.99 63.21
CA GLY A 562 16.97 123.81 63.57
C GLY A 562 16.08 123.12 62.47
N PHE A 563 14.77 122.71 62.57
CA PHE A 563 13.79 122.41 63.66
C PHE A 563 12.54 121.52 63.20
N MET A 564 11.29 121.66 63.72
CA MET A 564 10.12 120.68 63.65
C MET A 564 8.69 121.26 63.35
N GLY A 565 7.63 120.44 63.08
CA GLY A 565 6.21 120.81 63.41
C GLY A 565 4.92 120.03 62.93
N THR A 566 4.20 119.37 63.85
CA THR A 566 2.70 119.26 64.00
C THR A 566 1.79 118.30 63.14
N VAL A 567 0.50 118.13 63.58
CA VAL A 567 -0.50 117.12 63.13
C VAL A 567 -1.95 117.70 63.00
N PRO A 568 -2.77 117.33 61.97
CA PRO A 568 -4.09 117.93 61.69
C PRO A 568 -5.34 117.08 62.05
N THR A 569 -6.53 117.71 61.95
CA THR A 569 -7.83 117.27 62.51
C THR A 569 -8.84 116.63 61.53
N SER A 570 -9.98 116.18 62.09
CA SER A 570 -11.30 115.86 61.50
C SER A 570 -11.39 115.34 60.06
N SER A 571 -11.11 116.16 59.04
CA SER A 571 -11.16 115.79 57.61
C SER A 571 -10.35 114.52 57.32
N LYS A 572 -9.22 114.35 58.03
CA LYS A 572 -8.38 113.15 57.96
C LYS A 572 -9.18 111.86 58.25
N ARG A 573 -10.12 111.90 59.21
CA ARG A 573 -10.94 110.74 59.62
C ARG A 573 -11.98 110.34 58.57
N ARG A 574 -12.61 111.31 57.89
CA ARG A 574 -13.59 111.02 56.81
C ARG A 574 -12.89 110.53 55.54
N ILE A 575 -11.74 111.11 55.20
CA ILE A 575 -10.86 110.56 54.15
C ILE A 575 -10.44 109.13 54.51
N GLN A 576 -10.04 108.88 55.76
CA GLN A 576 -9.61 107.54 56.18
C GLN A 576 -10.74 106.50 56.19
N GLN A 577 -12.01 106.89 56.36
CA GLN A 577 -13.14 105.99 56.15
C GLN A 577 -13.35 105.64 54.67
N ALA A 578 -13.27 106.62 53.77
CA ALA A 578 -13.35 106.37 52.32
C ALA A 578 -12.14 105.56 51.82
N LEU A 579 -10.93 105.85 52.32
CA LEU A 579 -9.70 105.13 52.03
C LEU A 579 -9.76 103.69 52.54
N ASN A 580 -10.26 103.45 53.76
CA ASN A 580 -10.46 102.09 54.27
C ASN A 580 -11.50 101.30 53.46
N LEU A 581 -12.52 101.96 52.91
CA LEU A 581 -13.50 101.32 52.02
C LEU A 581 -12.87 100.97 50.67
N ALA A 582 -12.11 101.90 50.07
CA ALA A 582 -11.36 101.67 48.83
C ALA A 582 -10.28 100.58 49.01
N GLN A 583 -9.58 100.55 50.15
CA GLN A 583 -8.63 99.49 50.50
C GLN A 583 -9.32 98.14 50.70
N ARG A 584 -10.52 98.10 51.30
CA ARG A 584 -11.32 96.85 51.38
C ARG A 584 -11.79 96.37 50.01
N LEU A 585 -12.22 97.28 49.13
CA LEU A 585 -12.59 96.96 47.76
C LEU A 585 -11.38 96.44 46.97
N GLN A 586 -10.24 97.13 47.03
CA GLN A 586 -8.99 96.73 46.39
C GLN A 586 -8.44 95.41 46.95
N ALA A 587 -8.56 95.17 48.25
CA ALA A 587 -8.20 93.89 48.87
C ALA A 587 -9.10 92.76 48.36
N LYS A 588 -10.42 92.95 48.34
CA LYS A 588 -11.36 91.96 47.80
C LYS A 588 -11.22 91.75 46.29
N GLN A 589 -10.82 92.76 45.54
CA GLN A 589 -10.53 92.63 44.12
C GLN A 589 -9.24 91.85 43.88
N ARG A 590 -8.14 92.14 44.62
CA ARG A 590 -6.92 91.33 44.59
C ARG A 590 -7.17 89.88 45.02
N GLU A 591 -7.99 89.67 46.04
CA GLU A 591 -8.42 88.34 46.50
C GLU A 591 -9.21 87.60 45.40
N SER A 592 -10.07 88.30 44.66
CA SER A 592 -10.77 87.74 43.49
C SER A 592 -9.83 87.45 42.31
N GLU A 593 -8.86 88.31 42.04
CA GLU A 593 -7.86 88.14 40.98
C GLU A 593 -6.92 86.97 41.27
N GLU A 594 -6.49 86.83 42.53
CA GLU A 594 -5.67 85.70 43.02
C GLU A 594 -6.48 84.39 43.03
N LEU A 595 -7.74 84.39 43.48
CA LEU A 595 -8.62 83.21 43.39
C LEU A 595 -8.87 82.81 41.92
N GLN A 596 -9.01 83.76 40.99
CA GLN A 596 -9.11 83.47 39.55
C GLN A 596 -7.79 82.97 38.96
N LYS A 597 -6.63 83.36 39.50
CA LYS A 597 -5.32 82.82 39.11
C LYS A 597 -5.18 81.37 39.59
N GLN A 598 -5.44 81.12 40.88
CA GLN A 598 -5.42 79.78 41.48
C GLN A 598 -6.44 78.83 40.82
N LEU A 599 -7.63 79.31 40.44
CA LEU A 599 -8.61 78.52 39.69
C LEU A 599 -8.05 78.04 38.34
N ARG A 600 -7.40 78.94 37.58
CA ARG A 600 -6.79 78.60 36.28
C ARG A 600 -5.59 77.68 36.42
N GLU A 601 -4.76 77.88 37.44
CA GLU A 601 -3.65 76.98 37.78
C GLU A 601 -4.16 75.57 38.12
N LYS A 602 -5.26 75.47 38.89
CA LYS A 602 -5.88 74.18 39.21
C LYS A 602 -6.61 73.54 38.03
N GLN A 603 -7.20 74.32 37.13
CA GLN A 603 -7.76 73.81 35.87
C GLN A 603 -6.67 73.19 34.98
N SER A 604 -5.55 73.89 34.77
CA SER A 604 -4.42 73.37 33.99
C SER A 604 -3.76 72.15 34.66
N GLU A 605 -3.68 72.12 35.99
CA GLU A 605 -3.19 70.95 36.72
C GLU A 605 -4.13 69.72 36.56
N ILE A 606 -5.45 69.93 36.56
CA ILE A 606 -6.44 68.87 36.29
C ILE A 606 -6.31 68.36 34.85
N GLU A 607 -6.18 69.25 33.86
CA GLU A 607 -5.98 68.86 32.45
C GLU A 607 -4.72 68.01 32.29
N ARG A 608 -3.58 68.45 32.84
CA ARG A 608 -2.32 67.68 32.84
C ARG A 608 -2.49 66.30 33.50
N LEU A 609 -3.16 66.24 34.66
CA LEU A 609 -3.41 64.97 35.36
C LEU A 609 -4.36 64.04 34.60
N GLN A 610 -5.29 64.57 33.81
CA GLN A 610 -6.16 63.78 32.92
C GLN A 610 -5.37 63.21 31.74
N GLU A 611 -4.49 64.01 31.11
CA GLU A 611 -3.59 63.53 30.06
C GLU A 611 -2.61 62.47 30.58
N GLU A 612 -2.03 62.67 31.76
CA GLU A 612 -1.15 61.70 32.41
C GLU A 612 -1.90 60.40 32.77
N THR A 613 -3.12 60.50 33.33
CA THR A 613 -3.98 59.34 33.63
C THR A 613 -4.35 58.56 32.36
N LYS A 614 -4.56 59.26 31.23
CA LYS A 614 -4.82 58.64 29.93
C LYS A 614 -3.58 57.92 29.40
N LEU A 615 -2.42 58.56 29.45
CA LEU A 615 -1.15 57.96 29.03
C LEU A 615 -0.81 56.71 29.87
N GLN A 616 -1.04 56.75 31.18
CA GLN A 616 -0.86 55.60 32.07
C GLN A 616 -1.82 54.43 31.71
N ARG A 617 -3.06 54.71 31.28
CA ARG A 617 -3.98 53.70 30.72
C ARG A 617 -3.48 53.13 29.38
N ASP A 618 -3.10 54.00 28.44
CA ASP A 618 -2.56 53.60 27.14
C ASP A 618 -1.27 52.76 27.26
N VAL A 619 -0.52 52.89 28.37
CA VAL A 619 0.59 52.00 28.73
C VAL A 619 0.08 50.69 29.36
N LEU A 620 -0.83 50.75 30.33
CA LEU A 620 -1.37 49.56 31.02
C LEU A 620 -2.03 48.55 30.07
N ASP A 621 -2.75 49.05 29.06
CA ASP A 621 -3.39 48.22 28.03
C ASP A 621 -2.36 47.56 27.10
N LYS A 622 -1.26 48.27 26.79
CA LYS A 622 -0.11 47.69 26.04
C LYS A 622 0.63 46.64 26.87
N THR A 623 0.74 46.80 28.19
CA THR A 623 1.30 45.77 29.08
C THR A 623 0.39 44.54 29.19
N HIS A 624 -0.92 44.70 29.06
CA HIS A 624 -1.86 43.57 29.05
C HIS A 624 -1.82 42.73 27.78
N GLN A 625 -1.42 43.27 26.63
CA GLN A 625 -1.36 42.50 25.37
C GLN A 625 -0.36 41.31 25.44
N PRO A 626 0.92 41.48 25.85
CA PRO A 626 1.85 40.37 26.06
C PRO A 626 1.35 39.36 27.11
N HIS A 627 0.76 39.83 28.22
CA HIS A 627 0.22 38.93 29.25
C HIS A 627 -0.98 38.12 28.75
N SER A 628 -1.89 38.71 27.98
CA SER A 628 -3.03 37.99 27.39
C SER A 628 -2.58 36.92 26.38
N TYR A 629 -1.62 37.25 25.52
CA TYR A 629 -1.02 36.29 24.59
C TYR A 629 -0.28 35.16 25.32
N LEU A 630 0.48 35.50 26.37
CA LEU A 630 1.20 34.52 27.20
C LEU A 630 0.23 33.58 27.93
N VAL A 631 -0.88 34.10 28.48
CA VAL A 631 -1.92 33.26 29.11
C VAL A 631 -2.57 32.33 28.09
N ALA A 632 -2.95 32.81 26.90
CA ALA A 632 -3.53 31.97 25.85
C ALA A 632 -2.57 30.84 25.40
N HIS A 633 -1.27 31.13 25.31
CA HIS A 633 -0.25 30.14 24.98
C HIS A 633 0.03 29.18 26.15
N ILE A 634 -0.04 29.62 27.41
CA ILE A 634 0.03 28.74 28.59
C ILE A 634 -1.15 27.77 28.58
N GLU A 635 -2.38 28.24 28.38
CA GLU A 635 -3.54 27.36 28.27
C GLU A 635 -3.41 26.36 27.10
N GLU A 636 -2.81 26.76 25.98
CA GLU A 636 -2.57 25.84 24.86
C GLU A 636 -1.56 24.75 25.24
N LYS A 637 -0.47 25.11 25.93
CA LYS A 637 0.49 24.12 26.45
C LYS A 637 -0.13 23.24 27.54
N ASP A 638 -1.03 23.75 28.38
CA ASP A 638 -1.79 22.92 29.33
C ASP A 638 -2.77 21.96 28.62
N ARG A 639 -3.43 22.39 27.54
CA ARG A 639 -4.24 21.52 26.67
C ARG A 639 -3.39 20.42 26.01
N GLU A 640 -2.16 20.71 25.59
CA GLU A 640 -1.20 19.70 25.12
C GLU A 640 -0.74 18.75 26.23
N ILE A 641 -0.38 19.28 27.41
CA ILE A 641 0.04 18.47 28.57
C ILE A 641 -1.08 17.52 29.01
N LEU A 642 -2.34 17.94 28.95
CA LEU A 642 -3.51 17.08 29.19
C LEU A 642 -3.62 15.96 28.13
N LYS A 643 -3.43 16.26 26.84
CA LYS A 643 -3.39 15.25 25.77
C LYS A 643 -2.26 14.23 26.03
N TYR A 644 -1.05 14.70 26.28
CA TYR A 644 0.10 13.83 26.54
C TYR A 644 -0.07 12.98 27.81
N LYS A 645 -0.60 13.53 28.90
CA LYS A 645 -0.96 12.75 30.11
C LYS A 645 -2.00 11.67 29.81
N SER A 646 -2.98 11.95 28.95
CA SER A 646 -3.99 10.95 28.54
C SER A 646 -3.40 9.84 27.66
N LEU A 647 -2.44 10.17 26.79
CA LEU A 647 -1.72 9.19 25.95
C LEU A 647 -0.77 8.33 26.77
N LEU A 648 -0.02 8.94 27.70
CA LEU A 648 0.92 8.24 28.58
C LEU A 648 0.16 7.26 29.49
N LYS A 649 -1.00 7.65 30.04
CA LYS A 649 -1.87 6.75 30.79
C LYS A 649 -2.38 5.56 29.97
N LYS A 650 -2.64 5.72 28.66
CA LYS A 650 -2.97 4.59 27.77
C LYS A 650 -1.76 3.68 27.58
N LEU A 651 -0.59 4.26 27.27
CA LEU A 651 0.64 3.50 27.07
C LEU A 651 1.07 2.72 28.32
N ASP A 652 0.83 3.26 29.53
CA ASP A 652 0.98 2.52 30.79
C ASP A 652 0.02 1.33 30.90
N GLN A 653 -1.24 1.48 30.46
CA GLN A 653 -2.21 0.38 30.43
C GLN A 653 -1.81 -0.69 29.40
N ASP A 654 -1.42 -0.27 28.19
CA ASP A 654 -0.95 -1.15 27.13
C ASP A 654 0.31 -1.91 27.59
N TYR A 655 1.26 -1.24 28.26
CA TYR A 655 2.44 -1.86 28.85
C TYR A 655 2.12 -2.84 29.98
N MET A 656 1.15 -2.55 30.85
CA MET A 656 0.68 -3.49 31.87
C MET A 656 0.04 -4.74 31.24
N ILE A 657 -0.71 -4.60 30.15
CA ILE A 657 -1.27 -5.73 29.39
C ILE A 657 -0.15 -6.56 28.77
N LEU A 658 0.76 -5.94 28.01
CA LEU A 658 1.89 -6.62 27.35
C LEU A 658 2.81 -7.33 28.37
N LYS A 659 2.98 -6.75 29.55
CA LYS A 659 3.70 -7.37 30.66
C LYS A 659 2.98 -8.63 31.17
N ALA A 660 1.67 -8.57 31.39
CA ALA A 660 0.88 -9.73 31.83
C ALA A 660 0.87 -10.85 30.78
N GLU A 661 0.78 -10.50 29.49
CA GLU A 661 0.90 -11.47 28.38
C GLU A 661 2.28 -12.12 28.34
N ASN A 662 3.36 -11.35 28.51
CA ASN A 662 4.73 -11.87 28.57
C ASN A 662 4.96 -12.76 29.81
N GLU A 663 4.36 -12.44 30.96
CA GLU A 663 4.38 -13.30 32.16
C GLU A 663 3.60 -14.61 31.94
N ASP A 664 2.46 -14.60 31.25
CA ASP A 664 1.76 -15.84 30.87
C ASP A 664 2.52 -16.66 29.81
N ILE A 665 3.14 -16.02 28.81
CA ILE A 665 4.01 -16.70 27.84
C ILE A 665 5.21 -17.36 28.55
N ALA A 666 5.84 -16.68 29.50
CA ALA A 666 6.91 -17.25 30.31
C ALA A 666 6.43 -18.45 31.15
N ASN A 667 5.23 -18.38 31.74
CA ASN A 667 4.62 -19.49 32.46
C ASN A 667 4.30 -20.69 31.54
N ARG A 668 3.82 -20.45 30.32
CA ARG A 668 3.62 -21.49 29.30
C ARG A 668 4.95 -22.12 28.86
N PHE A 669 6.00 -21.31 28.68
CA PHE A 669 7.34 -21.80 28.34
C PHE A 669 7.92 -22.70 29.44
N MET A 670 7.85 -22.28 30.71
CA MET A 670 8.33 -23.11 31.83
C MET A 670 7.60 -24.46 31.92
N ARG A 671 6.27 -24.49 31.69
CA ARG A 671 5.51 -25.76 31.63
C ARG A 671 5.94 -26.65 30.46
N ALA A 672 6.19 -26.07 29.28
CA ALA A 672 6.70 -26.81 28.14
C ALA A 672 8.12 -27.35 28.38
N GLU A 673 8.97 -26.59 29.10
CA GLU A 673 10.29 -27.06 29.52
C GLU A 673 10.19 -28.21 30.54
N GLU A 674 9.31 -28.11 31.56
CA GLU A 674 9.03 -29.21 32.49
C GLU A 674 8.60 -30.49 31.76
N ASP A 675 7.67 -30.40 30.81
CA ASP A 675 7.20 -31.55 30.04
C ASP A 675 8.28 -32.10 29.09
N LEU A 676 9.16 -31.26 28.53
CA LEU A 676 10.34 -31.71 27.80
C LEU A 676 11.35 -32.43 28.70
N GLN A 677 11.57 -31.98 29.94
CA GLN A 677 12.41 -32.70 30.90
C GLN A 677 11.78 -34.05 31.29
N ARG A 678 10.45 -34.10 31.51
CA ARG A 678 9.71 -35.35 31.76
C ARG A 678 9.80 -36.32 30.57
N LEU A 679 9.73 -35.82 29.34
CA LEU A 679 9.92 -36.62 28.13
C LEU A 679 11.38 -37.10 27.97
N ARG A 680 12.37 -36.27 28.33
CA ARG A 680 13.79 -36.63 28.34
C ARG A 680 14.08 -37.75 29.35
N ILE A 681 13.52 -37.67 30.57
CA ILE A 681 13.62 -38.72 31.59
C ILE A 681 12.96 -40.01 31.09
N LYS A 682 11.74 -39.94 30.54
CA LYS A 682 11.07 -41.11 29.94
C LYS A 682 11.91 -41.76 28.82
N ARG A 683 12.52 -40.95 27.94
CA ARG A 683 13.42 -41.44 26.89
C ARG A 683 14.68 -42.10 27.46
N GLN A 684 15.27 -41.54 28.51
CA GLN A 684 16.42 -42.14 29.20
C GLN A 684 16.05 -43.47 29.87
N ASN A 685 14.90 -43.56 30.54
CA ASN A 685 14.42 -44.81 31.13
C ASN A 685 14.15 -45.88 30.03
N LEU A 686 13.53 -45.50 28.91
CA LEU A 686 13.36 -46.39 27.75
C LEU A 686 14.69 -46.87 27.16
N GLN A 687 15.69 -45.99 27.07
CA GLN A 687 17.03 -46.35 26.57
C GLN A 687 17.77 -47.26 27.55
N ASN A 688 17.62 -47.05 28.87
CA ASN A 688 18.13 -47.97 29.90
C ASN A 688 17.47 -49.36 29.78
N ILE A 689 16.14 -49.41 29.67
CA ILE A 689 15.39 -50.65 29.43
C ILE A 689 15.86 -51.35 28.15
N GLN A 690 16.07 -50.60 27.05
CA GLN A 690 16.60 -51.14 25.80
C GLN A 690 18.01 -51.74 25.97
N ASN A 691 18.92 -51.04 26.66
CA ASN A 691 20.26 -51.54 26.93
C ASN A 691 20.25 -52.82 27.78
N ILE A 692 19.38 -52.87 28.81
CA ILE A 692 19.17 -54.04 29.66
C ILE A 692 18.65 -55.23 28.83
N LEU A 693 17.66 -55.01 27.96
CA LEU A 693 17.10 -56.04 27.07
C LEU A 693 18.13 -56.56 26.05
N ILE A 694 18.98 -55.68 25.50
CA ILE A 694 20.09 -56.08 24.63
C ILE A 694 21.09 -56.94 25.41
N GLY A 695 21.47 -56.52 26.64
CA GLY A 695 22.38 -57.28 27.51
C GLY A 695 21.87 -58.70 27.81
N ILE A 696 20.57 -58.85 28.10
CA ILE A 696 19.92 -60.15 28.26
C ILE A 696 20.00 -60.98 26.98
N ALA A 697 19.68 -60.38 25.82
CA ALA A 697 19.67 -61.06 24.52
C ALA A 697 21.06 -61.54 24.08
N THR A 698 22.14 -60.91 24.55
CA THR A 698 23.53 -61.31 24.28
C THR A 698 24.12 -62.29 25.31
N GLY A 699 23.40 -62.63 26.38
CA GLY A 699 23.91 -63.46 27.48
C GLY A 699 23.77 -64.98 27.28
N SER A 700 24.64 -65.76 27.91
CA SER A 700 24.56 -67.23 27.90
C SER A 700 23.39 -67.75 28.76
N GLN A 701 22.89 -68.96 28.46
CA GLN A 701 21.67 -69.54 29.05
C GLN A 701 21.62 -69.57 30.59
N ASN A 702 22.75 -69.75 31.28
CA ASN A 702 22.79 -69.72 32.74
C ASN A 702 22.79 -68.30 33.31
N ASP A 703 23.63 -67.41 32.75
CA ASP A 703 23.69 -65.99 33.15
C ASP A 703 22.34 -65.31 32.92
N MET A 704 21.67 -65.65 31.82
CA MET A 704 20.35 -65.16 31.44
C MET A 704 19.33 -65.25 32.59
N ARG A 705 19.35 -66.29 33.44
CA ARG A 705 18.40 -66.41 34.56
C ARG A 705 18.69 -65.50 35.76
N GLN A 706 19.96 -65.18 36.04
CA GLN A 706 20.30 -64.19 37.06
C GLN A 706 20.12 -62.77 36.51
N ASN A 707 20.58 -62.52 35.29
CA ASN A 707 20.45 -61.25 34.59
C ASN A 707 18.97 -60.87 34.43
N LEU A 708 18.07 -61.80 34.11
CA LEU A 708 16.63 -61.53 34.03
C LEU A 708 16.05 -61.05 35.38
N ARG A 709 16.55 -61.55 36.52
CA ARG A 709 16.07 -61.12 37.84
C ARG A 709 16.61 -59.74 38.23
N SER A 710 17.88 -59.46 37.97
CA SER A 710 18.43 -58.10 38.18
C SER A 710 17.71 -57.09 37.29
N ALA A 711 17.62 -57.39 35.99
CA ALA A 711 16.90 -56.61 35.00
C ALA A 711 15.42 -56.37 35.35
N ILE A 712 14.69 -57.37 35.85
CA ILE A 712 13.29 -57.17 36.27
C ILE A 712 13.20 -56.20 37.46
N ASN A 713 14.14 -56.24 38.41
CA ASN A 713 14.19 -55.25 39.51
C ASN A 713 14.57 -53.86 38.99
N GLU A 714 15.61 -53.73 38.17
CA GLU A 714 16.08 -52.46 37.59
C GLU A 714 15.03 -51.82 36.67
N MET A 715 14.34 -52.61 35.84
CA MET A 715 13.20 -52.16 35.05
C MET A 715 12.01 -51.77 35.94
N SER A 716 11.80 -52.46 37.06
CA SER A 716 10.76 -52.10 38.05
C SER A 716 11.09 -50.77 38.74
N GLU A 717 12.34 -50.47 39.08
CA GLU A 717 12.74 -49.14 39.58
C GLU A 717 12.62 -48.06 38.49
N ALA A 718 13.04 -48.35 37.25
CA ALA A 718 12.91 -47.44 36.12
C ALA A 718 11.45 -47.14 35.71
N LEU A 719 10.49 -47.98 36.14
CA LEU A 719 9.04 -47.77 35.96
C LEU A 719 8.36 -47.19 37.21
N ASN A 720 8.85 -47.50 38.42
CA ASN A 720 8.29 -46.99 39.68
C ASN A 720 8.88 -45.62 40.11
N THR A 721 9.83 -45.07 39.37
CA THR A 721 10.38 -43.71 39.56
C THR A 721 9.37 -42.61 39.20
N LYS A 722 8.29 -42.53 39.99
CA LYS A 722 7.40 -41.36 40.08
C LYS A 722 8.15 -40.20 40.76
N THR A 723 9.04 -39.55 40.02
CA THR A 723 9.64 -38.28 40.43
C THR A 723 8.59 -37.17 40.39
N TYR A 724 7.80 -37.08 41.47
CA TYR A 724 6.99 -35.90 41.78
C TYR A 724 7.94 -34.73 42.02
N ILE A 725 8.13 -33.89 41.00
CA ILE A 725 8.87 -32.63 41.12
C ILE A 725 7.89 -31.59 41.66
N ASP A 726 8.14 -31.12 42.88
CA ASP A 726 7.34 -30.10 43.55
C ASP A 726 7.52 -28.73 42.84
N PRO A 727 6.42 -28.09 42.37
CA PRO A 727 6.47 -26.79 41.69
C PRO A 727 7.16 -25.67 42.49
N GLN A 728 7.25 -25.76 43.82
CA GLN A 728 7.88 -24.72 44.64
C GLN A 728 9.40 -24.61 44.45
N SER A 729 10.04 -25.65 43.90
CA SER A 729 11.51 -25.70 43.75
C SER A 729 12.09 -24.77 42.67
N ALA A 730 11.26 -24.28 41.72
CA ALA A 730 11.72 -23.43 40.61
C ALA A 730 12.14 -22.01 41.06
N GLN A 731 11.57 -21.47 42.15
CA GLN A 731 11.78 -20.08 42.55
C GLN A 731 13.15 -19.80 43.21
N GLN A 732 13.90 -20.82 43.63
CA GLN A 732 15.19 -20.63 44.32
C GLN A 732 16.43 -20.63 43.43
N ARG A 733 16.32 -20.92 42.12
CA ARG A 733 17.46 -20.91 41.17
C ARG A 733 17.71 -19.56 40.49
N LYS A 734 17.63 -18.46 41.25
CA LYS A 734 18.19 -17.13 40.90
C LYS A 734 19.13 -16.55 41.97
N GLY A 735 19.78 -17.41 42.75
CA GLY A 735 20.93 -17.03 43.58
C GLY A 735 22.26 -17.24 42.84
N GLY A 736 22.66 -16.28 41.99
CA GLY A 736 23.79 -16.47 41.07
C GLY A 736 24.37 -15.22 40.41
N ALA A 737 24.19 -14.04 41.00
CA ALA A 737 24.81 -12.79 40.55
C ALA A 737 25.41 -12.05 41.75
N GLN A 738 26.72 -12.13 41.94
CA GLN A 738 27.42 -11.35 42.95
C GLN A 738 27.75 -9.94 42.43
N ASN A 739 27.77 -8.98 43.37
CA ASN A 739 28.38 -7.65 43.24
C ASN A 739 27.87 -6.77 42.10
N SER A 740 26.66 -6.25 42.30
CA SER A 740 26.39 -4.83 42.02
C SER A 740 25.73 -4.23 43.25
N GLN A 741 26.38 -3.25 43.89
CA GLN A 741 25.85 -2.64 45.11
C GLN A 741 24.62 -1.79 44.77
N GLN A 742 23.43 -2.31 45.05
CA GLN A 742 22.26 -1.44 45.23
C GLN A 742 22.45 -0.61 46.50
N LYS A 743 23.00 0.59 46.33
CA LYS A 743 22.72 1.67 47.27
C LYS A 743 21.22 1.90 47.25
N GLU A 744 20.59 1.87 48.42
CA GLU A 744 19.30 2.51 48.60
C GLU A 744 19.47 4.00 48.34
N GLN A 745 19.10 4.46 47.14
CA GLN A 745 18.94 5.89 46.90
C GLN A 745 17.66 6.33 47.59
N GLU A 746 17.81 6.84 48.81
CA GLU A 746 16.78 7.63 49.45
C GLU A 746 16.27 8.70 48.47
N GLY A 747 14.95 8.75 48.27
CA GLY A 747 14.34 9.80 47.46
C GLY A 747 14.66 11.18 48.03
N PRO A 748 14.91 12.21 47.21
CA PRO A 748 15.38 13.52 47.67
C PRO A 748 14.58 14.07 48.87
N THR A 749 15.31 14.53 49.89
CA THR A 749 14.83 14.77 51.27
C THR A 749 13.75 15.86 51.41
N TRP A 750 13.37 16.53 50.32
CA TRP A 750 12.25 17.46 50.26
C TRP A 750 10.89 16.77 50.21
N TYR A 751 10.78 15.58 49.61
CA TYR A 751 9.50 14.87 49.47
C TYR A 751 8.91 14.46 50.83
N SER A 752 9.76 13.93 51.72
CA SER A 752 9.39 13.58 53.10
C SER A 752 8.92 14.79 53.91
N LYS A 753 9.48 15.98 53.64
CA LYS A 753 9.12 17.24 54.32
C LYS A 753 7.76 17.81 53.87
N LEU A 754 7.27 17.50 52.66
CA LEU A 754 5.90 17.87 52.27
C LEU A 754 4.85 17.04 53.03
N LYS A 755 5.03 15.72 53.13
CA LYS A 755 4.04 14.83 53.77
C LYS A 755 3.82 15.13 55.26
N GLN A 756 4.84 15.59 55.99
CA GLN A 756 4.68 16.04 57.38
C GLN A 756 3.97 17.39 57.54
N LYS A 757 3.74 18.14 56.45
CA LYS A 757 3.15 19.49 56.50
C LYS A 757 1.67 19.57 56.10
N GLN A 758 1.02 18.43 55.87
CA GLN A 758 -0.44 18.33 55.60
C GLN A 758 -1.25 17.69 56.74
N ASN A 759 -0.61 17.23 57.82
CA ASN A 759 -1.27 16.67 59.01
C ASN A 759 -1.04 17.55 60.26
N LYS A 760 -1.22 18.86 60.11
CA LYS A 760 -1.37 19.85 61.20
C LYS A 760 -2.28 20.99 60.73
#